data_AF-A0A2N7N4L5-F1
#
_entry.id   AF-A0A2N7N4L5-F1
#
_cell.length_a   1.000
_cell.length_b   1.000
_cell.length_c   1.000
_cell.angle_alpha   90.00
_cell.angle_beta   90.00
_cell.angle_gamma   90.00
#
_symmetry.space_group_name_H-M   'P 1'
#
loop_
_entity.id
_entity.type
_entity.pdbx_description
1 polymer ?
#
loop_
_entity_poly.entity_id
_entity_poly.type
_entity_poly.pdbx_seq_one_letter_code
_entity_poly.pdbx_strand_id
1 'polypeptide(L)'
;MEYRVDLVVLSEQKQNCRFGLTFHNLSDQDLNNWSLTFAFDRYILPDSVSNGQLTQIGSFCTLKPEGMVLAANHHYYCEFSIGSNPFRYYSDGFNEAMIDFVVDGNPQRAQVDVTPIVLASPYRERSDIPASLTHAQPLLPKPNHIEVSDLSFSFDEQVGVAIYTDLANSAKAWLLEELERIHQFKLSSSNSGKILFKSNPTLDEGTYRLKVSEESIKIEAGSSSGFTHACATLLQLLKRDESANTMEVVCCSIKDSPRFRYRGMMLDCARHFHSVEQVKRLINLLAHYKFNTFHWHLTDDEGWRIEIKSLPQLTDIGAWRGIDETIEPQYTHLTQRYGGFYTQEQIKDVVAFAAQRGITIIPEIDVPGHCRAAIKSLPHLLVEAEDKTEYRSIQHYNDNVINPALPGSYEFIDKVLEEVAALFPAPYVHIGADEVPNGVWSKSPSCQALMEQLGYTDYKELQGHFLRHAEDKLRKLGKRMVGWEEAQHGNKVSKDTVIYSWLSEEAALNCARQGFDVVLQPAQTTYLDMTQDYAPEEPGVDWANPLPLEKAYNYEPLAEVPADDPIRKRIWGIQTALWCEIINNPSRMDYMIFPRLTAMAEACWTEKQHRDWTDYLSRLKGHLPLLDLQGVNYRKPWK
;
A
#
# COMPACT_ATOMS: atom_id res chain seq x y z
N MET A 1 28.07 16.65 15.18
CA MET A 1 27.73 16.29 13.79
C MET A 1 29.01 16.42 13.00
N GLU A 2 29.64 15.30 12.68
CA GLU A 2 31.00 15.25 12.10
C GLU A 2 30.99 15.16 10.57
N TYR A 3 29.89 14.68 9.97
CA TYR A 3 29.80 14.45 8.54
C TYR A 3 28.43 14.93 8.03
N ARG A 4 28.44 15.65 6.92
CA ARG A 4 27.22 16.18 6.28
C ARG A 4 27.30 16.05 4.77
N VAL A 5 26.18 15.77 4.12
CA VAL A 5 26.05 15.84 2.66
C VAL A 5 24.98 16.85 2.26
N ASP A 6 25.34 17.72 1.33
CA ASP A 6 24.46 18.72 0.73
C ASP A 6 24.18 18.33 -0.72
N LEU A 7 22.89 18.33 -1.11
CA LEU A 7 22.45 18.08 -2.48
C LEU A 7 21.75 19.33 -3.04
N VAL A 8 22.12 19.73 -4.25
CA VAL A 8 21.61 20.95 -4.89
C VAL A 8 21.23 20.65 -6.33
N VAL A 9 20.05 21.11 -6.76
CA VAL A 9 19.68 21.12 -8.18
C VAL A 9 20.45 22.25 -8.89
N LEU A 10 21.38 21.89 -9.78
CA LEU A 10 22.21 22.86 -10.51
C LEU A 10 21.52 23.37 -11.78
N SER A 11 20.80 22.50 -12.48
CA SER A 11 20.07 22.84 -13.70
C SER A 11 19.01 21.81 -14.06
N GLU A 12 17.92 22.28 -14.65
CA GLU A 12 16.81 21.45 -15.13
C GLU A 12 16.57 21.72 -16.61
N GLN A 13 16.58 20.66 -17.40
CA GLN A 13 16.18 20.64 -18.81
C GLN A 13 15.15 19.53 -19.01
N LYS A 14 14.50 19.51 -20.19
CA LYS A 14 13.49 18.48 -20.49
C LYS A 14 14.10 17.09 -20.36
N GLN A 15 13.61 16.31 -19.38
CA GLN A 15 14.07 14.94 -19.07
C GLN A 15 15.57 14.86 -18.70
N ASN A 16 16.13 15.93 -18.15
CA ASN A 16 17.52 15.94 -17.68
C ASN A 16 17.69 16.93 -16.51
N CYS A 17 17.99 16.41 -15.32
CA CYS A 17 18.31 17.23 -14.15
C CYS A 17 19.75 16.96 -13.72
N ARG A 18 20.52 18.02 -13.46
CA ARG A 18 21.90 17.94 -12.99
C ARG A 18 22.00 18.41 -11.55
N PHE A 19 22.76 17.69 -10.74
CA PHE A 19 22.89 17.89 -9.31
C PHE A 19 24.34 18.09 -8.91
N GLY A 20 24.53 18.88 -7.85
CA GLY A 20 25.79 19.03 -7.15
C GLY A 20 25.67 18.35 -5.79
N LEU A 21 26.57 17.42 -5.52
CA LEU A 21 26.74 16.74 -4.23
C LEU A 21 27.99 17.30 -3.56
N THR A 22 27.83 17.86 -2.37
CA THR A 22 28.95 18.32 -1.54
C THR A 22 28.98 17.53 -0.24
N PHE A 23 30.01 16.72 -0.04
CA PHE A 23 30.22 15.98 1.20
C PHE A 23 31.24 16.71 2.08
N HIS A 24 30.89 17.00 3.32
CA HIS A 24 31.71 17.72 4.28
C HIS A 24 32.26 16.79 5.35
N ASN A 25 33.59 16.79 5.52
CA ASN A 25 34.25 16.31 6.71
C ASN A 25 34.39 17.47 7.69
N LEU A 26 33.50 17.54 8.67
CA LEU A 26 33.48 18.57 9.72
C LEU A 26 34.25 18.13 10.97
N SER A 27 34.89 16.96 10.93
CA SER A 27 35.72 16.46 12.02
C SER A 27 37.13 17.04 11.96
N ASP A 28 37.89 16.83 13.05
CA ASP A 28 39.30 17.17 13.16
C ASP A 28 40.24 16.06 12.62
N GLN A 29 39.71 15.01 12.00
CA GLN A 29 40.48 13.88 11.48
C GLN A 29 40.40 13.77 9.96
N ASP A 30 41.50 13.38 9.32
CA ASP A 30 41.52 13.06 7.90
C ASP A 30 40.82 11.71 7.65
N LEU A 31 39.92 11.69 6.68
CA LEU A 31 39.26 10.46 6.24
C LEU A 31 40.12 9.77 5.19
N ASN A 32 40.58 8.55 5.49
CA ASN A 32 41.39 7.75 4.59
C ASN A 32 40.56 6.59 4.01
N ASN A 33 40.77 6.26 2.73
CA ASN A 33 40.08 5.17 2.01
C ASN A 33 38.57 5.17 2.23
N TRP A 34 37.97 6.36 2.11
CA TRP A 34 36.58 6.56 2.47
C TRP A 34 35.63 6.37 1.27
N SER A 35 34.37 6.05 1.56
CA SER A 35 33.29 5.98 0.57
C SER A 35 31.99 6.46 1.17
N LEU A 36 31.27 7.30 0.41
CA LEU A 36 29.95 7.77 0.79
C LEU A 36 28.90 6.81 0.25
N THR A 37 27.95 6.41 1.09
CA THR A 37 26.80 5.60 0.71
C THR A 37 25.52 6.35 1.04
N PHE A 38 24.55 6.35 0.13
CA PHE A 38 23.28 7.06 0.31
C PHE A 38 22.13 6.33 -0.40
N ALA A 39 20.91 6.61 0.04
CA ALA A 39 19.69 6.08 -0.58
C ALA A 39 19.05 7.12 -1.50
N PHE A 40 18.83 6.77 -2.77
CA PHE A 40 18.28 7.65 -3.79
C PHE A 40 17.46 6.90 -4.85
N ASP A 41 16.22 7.35 -5.07
CA ASP A 41 15.20 6.58 -5.79
C ASP A 41 15.15 6.90 -7.29
N ARG A 42 16.16 7.61 -7.81
CA ARG A 42 16.29 7.93 -9.24
C ARG A 42 17.53 7.28 -9.83
N TYR A 43 17.44 6.91 -11.09
CA TYR A 43 18.58 6.37 -11.82
C TYR A 43 19.62 7.47 -12.09
N ILE A 44 20.79 7.32 -11.49
CA ILE A 44 21.94 8.18 -11.78
C ILE A 44 22.57 7.70 -13.09
N LEU A 45 22.70 8.60 -14.07
CA LEU A 45 23.35 8.29 -15.35
C LEU A 45 24.84 8.05 -15.10
N PRO A 46 25.38 6.82 -15.30
CA PRO A 46 26.76 6.51 -14.92
C PRO A 46 27.80 7.41 -15.59
N ASP A 47 27.58 7.74 -16.87
CA ASP A 47 28.48 8.59 -17.66
C ASP A 47 28.42 10.08 -17.29
N SER A 48 27.51 10.46 -16.39
CA SER A 48 27.34 11.85 -15.95
C SER A 48 28.08 12.20 -14.66
N VAL A 49 28.63 11.19 -13.97
CA VAL A 49 29.34 11.35 -12.70
C VAL A 49 30.66 12.07 -12.97
N SER A 50 30.86 13.25 -12.38
CA SER A 50 31.98 14.13 -12.75
C SER A 50 33.29 13.81 -12.03
N ASN A 51 33.22 13.21 -10.85
CA ASN A 51 34.36 12.94 -9.98
C ASN A 51 34.05 11.69 -9.17
N GLY A 52 34.91 10.67 -9.26
CA GLY A 52 34.74 9.41 -8.54
C GLY A 52 33.96 8.35 -9.31
N GLN A 53 33.75 7.21 -8.66
CA GLN A 53 33.01 6.07 -9.18
C GLN A 53 31.75 5.87 -8.37
N LEU A 54 30.61 5.84 -9.06
CA LEU A 54 29.30 5.59 -8.46
C LEU A 54 28.76 4.23 -8.89
N THR A 55 28.33 3.44 -7.92
CA THR A 55 27.56 2.22 -8.14
C THR A 55 26.14 2.40 -7.60
N GLN A 56 25.15 1.89 -8.31
CA GLN A 56 23.75 1.93 -7.89
C GLN A 56 23.12 0.54 -8.04
N ILE A 57 22.48 0.07 -6.97
CA ILE A 57 21.66 -1.16 -6.93
C ILE A 57 20.34 -0.79 -6.29
N GLY A 58 19.27 -0.68 -7.07
CA GLY A 58 18.03 -0.15 -6.54
C GLY A 58 18.17 1.32 -6.15
N SER A 59 17.77 1.64 -4.92
CA SER A 59 18.04 2.93 -4.26
C SER A 59 19.45 3.05 -3.66
N PHE A 60 20.17 1.93 -3.49
CA PHE A 60 21.46 1.88 -2.80
C PHE A 60 22.59 2.41 -3.67
N CYS A 61 23.10 3.60 -3.34
CA CYS A 61 24.19 4.24 -4.06
C CYS A 61 25.47 4.26 -3.22
N THR A 62 26.61 3.92 -3.82
CA THR A 62 27.94 4.11 -3.21
C THR A 62 28.80 4.94 -4.14
N LEU A 63 29.33 6.05 -3.63
CA LEU A 63 30.24 6.96 -4.29
C LEU A 63 31.64 6.82 -3.69
N LYS A 64 32.58 6.34 -4.49
CA LYS A 64 34.00 6.25 -4.14
C LYS A 64 34.78 7.40 -4.80
N PRO A 65 35.49 8.24 -4.03
CA PRO A 65 36.28 9.34 -4.58
C PRO A 65 37.49 8.82 -5.38
N GLU A 66 38.00 9.63 -6.31
CA GLU A 66 39.28 9.32 -6.98
C GLU A 66 40.48 9.45 -6.03
N GLY A 67 40.42 10.39 -5.10
CA GLY A 67 41.44 10.61 -4.07
C GLY A 67 41.23 9.72 -2.85
N MET A 68 42.33 9.21 -2.27
CA MET A 68 42.27 8.31 -1.10
C MET A 68 42.07 9.05 0.24
N VAL A 69 42.24 10.37 0.29
CA VAL A 69 42.18 11.14 1.54
C VAL A 69 41.28 12.37 1.38
N LEU A 70 40.37 12.57 2.32
CA LEU A 70 39.65 13.82 2.51
C LEU A 70 40.08 14.44 3.85
N ALA A 71 40.78 15.57 3.77
CA ALA A 71 41.32 16.23 4.94
C ALA A 71 40.23 16.65 5.95
N ALA A 72 40.61 16.77 7.21
CA ALA A 72 39.82 17.40 8.26
C ALA A 72 39.34 18.79 7.81
N ASN A 73 38.11 19.16 8.17
CA ASN A 73 37.50 20.45 7.84
C ASN A 73 37.45 20.78 6.32
N HIS A 74 37.55 19.78 5.44
CA HIS A 74 37.44 19.93 3.99
C HIS A 74 36.14 19.30 3.45
N HIS A 75 35.93 19.44 2.14
CA HIS A 75 34.79 18.85 1.45
C HIS A 75 35.22 18.16 0.15
N TYR A 76 34.38 17.23 -0.28
CA TYR A 76 34.43 16.58 -1.58
C TYR A 76 33.23 17.03 -2.42
N TYR A 77 33.46 17.26 -3.71
CA TYR A 77 32.42 17.69 -4.65
C TYR A 77 32.33 16.75 -5.85
N CYS A 78 31.09 16.40 -6.20
CA CYS A 78 30.75 15.59 -7.37
C CYS A 78 29.46 16.11 -8.00
N GLU A 79 29.38 16.10 -9.33
CA GLU A 79 28.15 16.29 -10.08
C GLU A 79 27.67 14.96 -10.64
N PHE A 80 26.36 14.85 -10.83
CA PHE A 80 25.74 13.78 -11.61
C PHE A 80 24.43 14.27 -12.22
N SER A 81 23.89 13.53 -13.17
CA SER A 81 22.63 13.81 -13.85
C SER A 81 21.69 12.62 -13.83
N ILE A 82 20.39 12.89 -13.93
CA ILE A 82 19.33 11.88 -14.03
C ILE A 82 18.38 12.21 -15.19
N GLY A 83 17.75 11.18 -15.75
CA GLY A 83 16.64 11.34 -16.70
C GLY A 83 15.31 11.51 -15.96
N SER A 84 14.97 12.74 -15.56
CA SER A 84 13.73 13.02 -14.81
C SER A 84 13.17 14.40 -15.14
N ASN A 85 11.87 14.57 -14.86
CA ASN A 85 11.27 15.89 -14.64
C ASN A 85 11.86 16.56 -13.39
N PRO A 86 11.69 17.90 -13.24
CA PRO A 86 12.12 18.66 -12.07
C PRO A 86 11.66 18.05 -10.74
N PHE A 87 12.53 18.09 -9.73
CA PHE A 87 12.18 17.70 -8.37
C PHE A 87 11.29 18.76 -7.73
N ARG A 88 10.29 18.30 -6.98
CA ARG A 88 9.25 19.17 -6.42
C ARG A 88 9.23 19.14 -4.90
N TYR A 89 9.76 18.08 -4.30
CA TYR A 89 9.66 17.81 -2.87
C TYR A 89 11.03 17.57 -2.26
N TYR A 90 11.17 17.86 -0.96
CA TYR A 90 12.40 17.50 -0.25
C TYR A 90 12.59 15.98 -0.18
N SER A 91 11.50 15.21 -0.22
CA SER A 91 11.50 13.75 -0.30
C SER A 91 12.07 13.19 -1.60
N ASP A 92 12.24 13.99 -2.65
CA ASP A 92 12.99 13.56 -3.85
C ASP A 92 14.51 13.51 -3.61
N GLY A 93 15.00 14.11 -2.51
CA GLY A 93 16.41 14.11 -2.13
C GLY A 93 16.90 12.76 -1.60
N PHE A 94 18.09 12.75 -0.99
CA PHE A 94 18.58 11.52 -0.33
C PHE A 94 17.77 11.23 0.93
N ASN A 95 17.36 9.98 1.09
CA ASN A 95 16.59 9.54 2.26
C ASN A 95 17.48 9.38 3.50
N GLU A 96 18.68 8.84 3.31
CA GLU A 96 19.70 8.61 4.34
C GLU A 96 21.09 8.61 3.68
N ALA A 97 22.12 8.94 4.46
CA ALA A 97 23.51 8.79 4.05
C ALA A 97 24.39 8.27 5.20
N MET A 98 25.44 7.55 4.85
CA MET A 98 26.48 7.06 5.75
C MET A 98 27.84 7.06 5.06
N ILE A 99 28.90 7.00 5.84
CA ILE A 99 30.27 6.94 5.34
C ILE A 99 31.01 5.76 5.96
N ASP A 100 31.73 5.01 5.13
CA ASP A 100 32.74 4.05 5.54
C ASP A 100 34.12 4.66 5.31
N PHE A 101 35.04 4.50 6.25
CA PHE A 101 36.39 5.07 6.19
C PHE A 101 37.36 4.30 7.08
N VAL A 102 38.65 4.64 7.02
CA VAL A 102 39.70 4.02 7.84
C VAL A 102 40.37 5.06 8.72
N VAL A 103 40.48 4.77 10.02
CA VAL A 103 41.26 5.55 11.00
C VAL A 103 42.30 4.62 11.64
N ASP A 104 43.58 5.00 11.55
CA ASP A 104 44.71 4.21 12.09
C ASP A 104 44.70 2.73 11.65
N GLY A 105 44.26 2.46 10.42
CA GLY A 105 44.17 1.12 9.84
C GLY A 105 42.91 0.32 10.23
N ASN A 106 42.00 0.88 11.03
CA ASN A 106 40.75 0.23 11.42
C ASN A 106 39.56 0.77 10.60
N PRO A 107 38.74 -0.10 9.99
CA PRO A 107 37.48 0.31 9.36
C PRO A 107 36.54 0.94 10.38
N GLN A 108 35.92 2.04 9.99
CA GLN A 108 34.93 2.79 10.77
C GLN A 108 33.74 3.11 9.87
N ARG A 109 32.58 3.30 10.51
CA ARG A 109 31.34 3.71 9.87
C ARG A 109 30.69 4.80 10.69
N ALA A 110 30.16 5.82 10.03
CA ALA A 110 29.39 6.88 10.67
C ALA A 110 28.16 7.23 9.85
N GLN A 111 27.11 7.68 10.53
CA GLN A 111 25.98 8.35 9.87
C GLN A 111 26.42 9.72 9.34
N VAL A 112 25.81 10.11 8.24
CA VAL A 112 26.03 11.41 7.58
C VAL A 112 24.72 12.19 7.64
N ASP A 113 24.77 13.42 8.14
CA ASP A 113 23.61 14.29 8.12
C ASP A 113 23.26 14.66 6.67
N VAL A 114 22.00 14.46 6.28
CA VAL A 114 21.51 14.83 4.95
C VAL A 114 20.78 16.16 5.05
N THR A 115 21.34 17.18 4.42
CA THR A 115 20.66 18.49 4.29
C THR A 115 19.50 18.34 3.32
N PRO A 116 18.30 18.91 3.62
CA PRO A 116 17.21 18.96 2.65
C PRO A 116 17.69 19.53 1.31
N ILE A 117 17.34 18.87 0.21
CA ILE A 117 17.79 19.26 -1.12
C ILE A 117 17.41 20.71 -1.43
N VAL A 118 18.34 21.47 -2.02
CA VAL A 118 18.04 22.80 -2.54
C VAL A 118 17.36 22.64 -3.90
N LEU A 119 16.02 22.79 -3.89
CA LEU A 119 15.18 22.69 -5.08
C LEU A 119 15.30 23.94 -5.97
N ALA A 120 15.36 23.74 -7.29
CA ALA A 120 15.32 24.85 -8.25
C ALA A 120 13.88 25.28 -8.58
N SER A 121 12.95 24.32 -8.67
CA SER A 121 11.59 24.55 -9.15
C SER A 121 10.50 23.98 -8.23
N PRO A 122 10.41 24.38 -6.94
CA PRO A 122 9.27 24.01 -6.10
C PRO A 122 7.97 24.60 -6.66
N TYR A 123 6.84 23.94 -6.42
CA TYR A 123 5.54 24.49 -6.78
C TYR A 123 5.25 25.78 -5.99
N ARG A 124 4.61 26.74 -6.66
CA ARG A 124 4.09 27.96 -6.01
C ARG A 124 2.64 27.81 -5.55
N GLU A 125 1.87 26.96 -6.22
CA GLU A 125 0.48 26.67 -5.88
C GLU A 125 0.39 25.87 -4.58
N ARG A 126 -0.76 25.96 -3.91
CA ARG A 126 -1.11 25.19 -2.71
C ARG A 126 -2.57 24.77 -2.86
N SER A 127 -2.89 23.56 -2.43
CA SER A 127 -4.26 23.14 -2.22
C SER A 127 -4.81 23.86 -0.99
N ASP A 128 -5.99 24.45 -1.13
CA ASP A 128 -6.68 25.13 -0.04
C ASP A 128 -7.96 24.37 0.28
N ILE A 129 -8.20 24.11 1.57
CA ILE A 129 -9.41 23.46 2.05
C ILE A 129 -10.27 24.52 2.71
N PRO A 130 -11.49 24.80 2.22
CA PRO A 130 -12.31 25.85 2.77
C PRO A 130 -12.64 25.57 4.23
N ALA A 131 -12.85 26.65 5.00
CA ALA A 131 -13.42 26.55 6.32
C ALA A 131 -14.75 25.78 6.25
N SER A 132 -14.93 24.81 7.15
CA SER A 132 -16.08 23.91 7.13
C SER A 132 -16.77 23.90 8.49
N LEU A 133 -18.09 23.76 8.47
CA LEU A 133 -18.89 23.52 9.66
C LEU A 133 -18.69 22.08 10.14
N THR A 134 -18.97 21.81 11.41
CA THR A 134 -19.02 20.45 11.93
C THR A 134 -20.40 19.84 11.64
N HIS A 135 -20.47 18.77 10.85
CA HIS A 135 -21.73 18.06 10.59
C HIS A 135 -22.20 17.34 11.86
N ALA A 136 -23.50 17.36 12.14
CA ALA A 136 -24.06 16.76 13.36
C ALA A 136 -23.95 15.23 13.41
N GLN A 137 -23.97 14.57 12.25
CA GLN A 137 -23.74 13.13 12.04
C GLN A 137 -22.51 12.93 11.15
N PRO A 138 -21.28 12.82 11.71
CA PRO A 138 -20.04 12.79 10.95
C PRO A 138 -19.76 11.41 10.32
N LEU A 139 -20.67 10.94 9.46
CA LEU A 139 -20.62 9.59 8.91
C LEU A 139 -19.72 9.51 7.67
N LEU A 140 -18.75 8.61 7.68
CA LEU A 140 -17.82 8.32 6.59
C LEU A 140 -17.72 6.80 6.39
N PRO A 141 -18.12 6.24 5.24
CA PRO A 141 -18.77 6.90 4.11
C PRO A 141 -20.20 7.39 4.44
N LYS A 142 -20.70 8.37 3.68
CA LYS A 142 -22.10 8.83 3.76
C LYS A 142 -23.06 7.68 3.44
N PRO A 143 -24.05 7.38 4.31
CA PRO A 143 -25.11 6.44 3.96
C PRO A 143 -25.93 6.92 2.77
N ASN A 144 -26.29 6.00 1.86
CA ASN A 144 -27.08 6.33 0.67
C ASN A 144 -28.49 6.84 1.02
N HIS A 145 -29.06 6.43 2.16
CA HIS A 145 -30.31 6.99 2.68
C HIS A 145 -30.26 7.17 4.20
N ILE A 146 -30.52 8.40 4.66
CA ILE A 146 -30.63 8.75 6.08
C ILE A 146 -31.74 9.80 6.28
N GLU A 147 -32.67 9.50 7.17
CA GLU A 147 -33.68 10.44 7.68
C GLU A 147 -33.39 10.70 9.15
N VAL A 148 -33.28 11.98 9.56
CA VAL A 148 -32.94 12.40 10.92
C VAL A 148 -34.13 13.11 11.57
N SER A 149 -34.35 12.85 12.86
CA SER A 149 -35.34 13.51 13.71
C SER A 149 -34.66 14.51 14.66
N ASP A 150 -35.45 15.41 15.27
CA ASP A 150 -34.98 16.35 16.30
C ASP A 150 -34.77 15.70 17.67
N LEU A 151 -35.19 14.43 17.84
CA LEU A 151 -35.08 13.67 19.09
C LEU A 151 -33.80 12.84 19.12
N SER A 152 -33.38 12.45 20.32
CA SER A 152 -32.23 11.56 20.53
C SER A 152 -32.56 10.43 21.52
N PHE A 153 -31.75 9.39 21.49
CA PHE A 153 -31.77 8.29 22.45
C PHE A 153 -30.47 8.32 23.24
N SER A 154 -30.59 8.51 24.55
CA SER A 154 -29.47 8.47 25.50
C SER A 154 -29.54 7.19 26.33
N PHE A 155 -28.40 6.57 26.57
CA PHE A 155 -28.31 5.32 27.31
C PHE A 155 -26.99 5.13 28.07
N ASP A 156 -27.03 4.34 29.13
CA ASP A 156 -25.89 3.95 29.96
C ASP A 156 -25.40 2.53 29.61
N GLU A 157 -24.41 2.04 30.35
CA GLU A 157 -23.81 0.72 30.16
C GLU A 157 -24.79 -0.45 30.41
N GLN A 158 -25.93 -0.20 31.07
CA GLN A 158 -26.95 -1.20 31.41
C GLN A 158 -28.02 -1.35 30.33
N VAL A 159 -27.97 -0.56 29.25
CA VAL A 159 -28.92 -0.60 28.12
C VAL A 159 -29.13 -2.00 27.54
N GLY A 160 -28.09 -2.85 27.59
CA GLY A 160 -28.09 -4.22 27.11
C GLY A 160 -28.13 -4.37 25.58
N VAL A 161 -27.51 -5.45 25.10
CA VAL A 161 -27.48 -5.81 23.67
C VAL A 161 -28.17 -7.16 23.44
N ALA A 162 -29.25 -7.17 22.66
CA ALA A 162 -29.99 -8.37 22.29
C ALA A 162 -29.66 -8.80 20.85
N ILE A 163 -29.46 -10.10 20.65
CA ILE A 163 -29.16 -10.71 19.35
C ILE A 163 -30.16 -11.81 19.05
N TYR A 164 -30.76 -11.77 17.86
CA TYR A 164 -31.79 -12.72 17.42
C TYR A 164 -31.37 -13.50 16.16
N THR A 165 -30.09 -13.46 15.80
CA THR A 165 -29.51 -14.15 14.64
C THR A 165 -28.01 -14.35 14.81
N ASP A 166 -27.49 -15.52 14.47
CA ASP A 166 -26.06 -15.82 14.59
C ASP A 166 -25.20 -15.07 13.56
N LEU A 167 -25.80 -14.61 12.45
CA LEU A 167 -25.11 -13.79 11.43
C LEU A 167 -24.51 -12.51 12.03
N ALA A 168 -25.10 -12.00 13.12
CA ALA A 168 -24.68 -10.76 13.76
C ALA A 168 -23.62 -10.97 14.86
N ASN A 169 -23.24 -12.22 15.20
CA ASN A 169 -22.34 -12.50 16.33
C ASN A 169 -21.00 -11.76 16.20
N SER A 170 -20.40 -11.80 15.01
CA SER A 170 -19.11 -11.15 14.74
C SER A 170 -19.20 -9.62 14.86
N ALA A 171 -20.18 -9.01 14.18
CA ALA A 171 -20.38 -7.56 14.19
C ALA A 171 -20.72 -7.03 15.59
N LYS A 172 -21.55 -7.75 16.34
CA LYS A 172 -21.85 -7.44 17.74
C LYS A 172 -20.57 -7.46 18.57
N ALA A 173 -19.78 -8.54 18.50
CA ALA A 173 -18.55 -8.64 19.28
C ALA A 173 -17.58 -7.49 18.97
N TRP A 174 -17.42 -7.16 17.69
CA TRP A 174 -16.61 -6.03 17.25
C TRP A 174 -17.13 -4.68 17.75
N LEU A 175 -18.45 -4.44 17.72
CA LEU A 175 -19.03 -3.23 18.30
C LEU A 175 -18.72 -3.08 19.79
N LEU A 176 -18.84 -4.16 20.58
CA LEU A 176 -18.53 -4.13 22.01
C LEU A 176 -17.03 -3.86 22.23
N GLU A 177 -16.17 -4.51 21.46
CA GLU A 177 -14.72 -4.35 21.51
C GLU A 177 -14.32 -2.88 21.23
N GLU A 178 -14.87 -2.26 20.18
CA GLU A 178 -14.51 -0.90 19.82
C GLU A 178 -15.06 0.15 20.81
N LEU A 179 -16.25 -0.06 21.37
CA LEU A 179 -16.77 0.82 22.43
C LEU A 179 -15.90 0.76 23.69
N GLU A 180 -15.41 -0.43 24.07
CA GLU A 180 -14.48 -0.57 25.20
C GLU A 180 -13.11 0.02 24.86
N ARG A 181 -12.57 -0.23 23.66
CA ARG A 181 -11.25 0.27 23.25
C ARG A 181 -11.20 1.80 23.10
N ILE A 182 -12.17 2.38 22.38
CA ILE A 182 -12.16 3.80 22.02
C ILE A 182 -12.70 4.65 23.18
N HIS A 183 -13.77 4.18 23.81
CA HIS A 183 -14.55 4.99 24.77
C HIS A 183 -14.55 4.41 26.18
N GLN A 184 -13.87 3.29 26.47
CA GLN A 184 -13.93 2.64 27.78
C GLN A 184 -15.37 2.43 28.27
N PHE A 185 -16.29 2.16 27.33
CA PHE A 185 -17.73 2.07 27.58
C PHE A 185 -18.19 0.62 27.39
N LYS A 186 -18.55 -0.04 28.48
CA LYS A 186 -18.76 -1.49 28.49
C LYS A 186 -20.23 -1.86 28.36
N LEU A 187 -20.59 -2.42 27.23
CA LEU A 187 -21.92 -2.99 27.00
C LEU A 187 -21.97 -4.49 27.27
N SER A 188 -23.08 -4.94 27.86
CA SER A 188 -23.32 -6.35 28.17
C SER A 188 -24.45 -6.93 27.32
N SER A 189 -24.40 -8.25 27.09
CA SER A 189 -25.48 -8.96 26.40
C SER A 189 -26.71 -9.11 27.30
N SER A 190 -27.90 -8.86 26.78
CA SER A 190 -29.16 -9.06 27.49
C SER A 190 -30.29 -9.39 26.52
N ASN A 191 -31.12 -10.37 26.86
CA ASN A 191 -32.30 -10.75 26.04
C ASN A 191 -33.34 -9.62 25.94
N SER A 192 -33.34 -8.70 26.91
CA SER A 192 -34.19 -7.50 26.96
C SER A 192 -33.39 -6.21 26.71
N GLY A 193 -32.22 -6.30 26.07
CA GLY A 193 -31.42 -5.14 25.71
C GLY A 193 -32.13 -4.21 24.74
N LYS A 194 -31.81 -2.91 24.75
CA LYS A 194 -32.40 -1.91 23.85
C LYS A 194 -31.63 -1.72 22.55
N ILE A 195 -30.45 -2.34 22.41
CA ILE A 195 -29.72 -2.44 21.14
C ILE A 195 -30.01 -3.83 20.55
N LEU A 196 -30.70 -3.88 19.43
CA LEU A 196 -31.34 -5.08 18.89
C LEU A 196 -30.76 -5.46 17.53
N PHE A 197 -30.18 -6.65 17.41
CA PHE A 197 -29.72 -7.23 16.14
C PHE A 197 -30.74 -8.25 15.61
N LYS A 198 -31.35 -7.97 14.46
CA LYS A 198 -32.40 -8.81 13.84
C LYS A 198 -32.05 -9.18 12.40
N SER A 199 -32.28 -10.43 12.03
CA SER A 199 -32.15 -10.84 10.62
C SER A 199 -33.26 -10.20 9.78
N ASN A 200 -32.91 -9.75 8.58
CA ASN A 200 -33.86 -9.37 7.55
C ASN A 200 -33.41 -9.97 6.20
N PRO A 201 -33.96 -11.14 5.81
CA PRO A 201 -33.55 -11.85 4.60
C PRO A 201 -33.86 -11.13 3.28
N THR A 202 -34.59 -10.01 3.31
CA THR A 202 -34.89 -9.22 2.10
C THR A 202 -33.77 -8.25 1.72
N LEU A 203 -32.71 -8.16 2.53
CA LEU A 203 -31.57 -7.29 2.31
C LEU A 203 -30.41 -8.08 1.71
N ASP A 204 -29.85 -7.58 0.61
CA ASP A 204 -28.73 -8.19 -0.09
C ASP A 204 -27.42 -8.16 0.73
N GLU A 205 -26.37 -8.80 0.20
CA GLU A 205 -25.03 -8.81 0.79
C GLU A 205 -24.55 -7.39 1.10
N GLY A 206 -24.02 -7.16 2.31
CA GLY A 206 -23.53 -5.86 2.76
C GLY A 206 -24.60 -4.80 3.06
N THR A 207 -25.87 -5.05 2.75
CA THR A 207 -26.99 -4.11 2.96
C THR A 207 -27.52 -4.19 4.38
N TYR A 208 -27.85 -3.03 4.97
CA TYR A 208 -28.41 -2.96 6.32
C TYR A 208 -29.47 -1.87 6.48
N ARG A 209 -30.23 -1.97 7.58
CA ARG A 209 -31.05 -0.89 8.12
C ARG A 209 -30.66 -0.63 9.57
N LEU A 210 -30.50 0.63 9.92
CA LEU A 210 -30.28 1.08 11.30
C LEU A 210 -31.39 2.07 11.65
N LYS A 211 -32.20 1.76 12.66
CA LYS A 211 -33.24 2.66 13.16
C LYS A 211 -33.01 2.95 14.63
N VAL A 212 -32.91 4.24 14.94
CA VAL A 212 -32.84 4.77 16.30
C VAL A 212 -34.19 5.40 16.61
N SER A 213 -34.85 4.93 17.66
CA SER A 213 -36.02 5.56 18.28
C SER A 213 -35.67 6.00 19.70
N GLU A 214 -36.54 6.76 20.34
CA GLU A 214 -36.39 7.21 21.74
C GLU A 214 -36.24 6.06 22.76
N GLU A 215 -36.57 4.83 22.36
CA GLU A 215 -36.55 3.66 23.25
C GLU A 215 -35.48 2.62 22.88
N SER A 216 -34.99 2.61 21.65
CA SER A 216 -34.14 1.51 21.16
C SER A 216 -33.33 1.84 19.91
N ILE A 217 -32.27 1.06 19.70
CA ILE A 217 -31.51 0.99 18.46
C ILE A 217 -31.78 -0.37 17.83
N LYS A 218 -32.28 -0.41 16.60
CA LYS A 218 -32.52 -1.64 15.85
C LYS A 218 -31.63 -1.70 14.63
N ILE A 219 -30.89 -2.81 14.50
CA ILE A 219 -30.05 -3.15 13.36
C ILE A 219 -30.65 -4.35 12.65
N GLU A 220 -30.88 -4.22 11.35
CA GLU A 220 -31.39 -5.29 10.47
C GLU A 220 -30.43 -5.52 9.29
N ALA A 221 -30.07 -6.78 9.03
CA ALA A 221 -29.26 -7.16 7.86
C ALA A 221 -29.57 -8.61 7.43
N GLY A 222 -29.32 -8.91 6.15
CA GLY A 222 -29.43 -10.27 5.58
C GLY A 222 -28.11 -11.05 5.58
N SER A 223 -26.99 -10.38 5.88
CA SER A 223 -25.62 -10.90 5.80
C SER A 223 -24.79 -10.47 7.00
N SER A 224 -23.70 -11.20 7.29
CA SER A 224 -22.77 -10.83 8.36
C SER A 224 -22.08 -9.48 8.09
N SER A 225 -21.70 -9.24 6.83
CA SER A 225 -21.11 -7.98 6.37
C SER A 225 -22.06 -6.79 6.58
N GLY A 226 -23.36 -6.94 6.31
CA GLY A 226 -24.36 -5.90 6.57
C GLY A 226 -24.43 -5.51 8.05
N PHE A 227 -24.35 -6.48 8.97
CA PHE A 227 -24.26 -6.17 10.39
C PHE A 227 -22.97 -5.42 10.75
N THR A 228 -21.82 -5.82 10.19
CA THR A 228 -20.55 -5.11 10.41
C THR A 228 -20.63 -3.67 9.91
N HIS A 229 -21.18 -3.43 8.72
CA HIS A 229 -21.36 -2.09 8.18
C HIS A 229 -22.30 -1.23 9.05
N ALA A 230 -23.37 -1.82 9.59
CA ALA A 230 -24.27 -1.13 10.51
C ALA A 230 -23.56 -0.70 11.81
N CYS A 231 -22.73 -1.59 12.37
CA CYS A 231 -21.90 -1.30 13.54
C CYS A 231 -20.88 -0.18 13.26
N ALA A 232 -20.24 -0.19 12.09
CA ALA A 232 -19.32 0.87 11.68
C ALA A 232 -20.02 2.25 11.63
N THR A 233 -21.24 2.31 11.09
CA THR A 233 -22.05 3.53 11.11
C THR A 233 -22.46 3.93 12.53
N LEU A 234 -22.85 2.97 13.36
CA LEU A 234 -23.25 3.25 14.74
C LEU A 234 -22.09 3.84 15.55
N LEU A 235 -20.87 3.30 15.42
CA LEU A 235 -19.67 3.82 16.07
C LEU A 235 -19.40 5.30 15.77
N GLN A 236 -19.69 5.76 14.54
CA GLN A 236 -19.53 7.15 14.14
C GLN A 236 -20.72 8.05 14.51
N LEU A 237 -21.89 7.47 14.75
CA LEU A 237 -23.11 8.20 15.08
C LEU A 237 -23.23 8.49 16.59
N LEU A 238 -22.61 7.64 17.41
CA LEU A 238 -22.60 7.78 18.86
C LEU A 238 -21.80 9.00 19.30
N LYS A 239 -22.34 9.74 20.27
CA LYS A 239 -21.65 10.82 20.97
C LYS A 239 -21.52 10.43 22.44
N ARG A 240 -20.30 10.47 22.96
CA ARG A 240 -20.03 10.18 24.37
C ARG A 240 -20.19 11.46 25.20
N ASP A 241 -20.97 11.38 26.26
CA ASP A 241 -20.92 12.34 27.36
C ASP A 241 -20.12 11.69 28.51
N GLU A 242 -18.88 12.14 28.67
CA GLU A 242 -17.98 11.61 29.73
C GLU A 242 -18.45 11.98 31.13
N SER A 243 -19.18 13.09 31.29
CA SER A 243 -19.64 13.56 32.60
C SER A 243 -20.76 12.70 33.17
N ALA A 244 -21.68 12.28 32.30
CA ALA A 244 -22.79 11.40 32.65
C ALA A 244 -22.44 9.90 32.49
N ASN A 245 -21.29 9.59 31.88
CA ASN A 245 -20.94 8.26 31.38
C ASN A 245 -22.08 7.63 30.55
N THR A 246 -22.60 8.41 29.60
CA THR A 246 -23.68 7.98 28.70
C THR A 246 -23.24 8.10 27.24
N MET A 247 -23.94 7.36 26.40
CA MET A 247 -23.89 7.51 24.96
C MET A 247 -25.20 8.13 24.47
N GLU A 248 -25.10 9.05 23.53
CA GLU A 248 -26.23 9.66 22.85
C GLU A 248 -26.16 9.35 21.35
N VAL A 249 -27.30 9.03 20.77
CA VAL A 249 -27.47 8.84 19.34
C VAL A 249 -28.73 9.55 18.86
N VAL A 250 -28.64 10.27 17.75
CA VAL A 250 -29.82 10.97 17.19
C VAL A 250 -30.85 9.95 16.68
N CYS A 251 -32.14 10.21 16.89
CA CYS A 251 -33.20 9.39 16.31
C CYS A 251 -33.15 9.52 14.79
N CYS A 252 -33.02 8.39 14.10
CA CYS A 252 -32.86 8.36 12.65
C CYS A 252 -33.31 7.03 12.05
N SER A 253 -33.52 7.03 10.74
CA SER A 253 -33.73 5.82 9.94
C SER A 253 -32.75 5.79 8.78
N ILE A 254 -31.81 4.85 8.83
CA ILE A 254 -30.79 4.61 7.81
C ILE A 254 -31.14 3.34 7.04
N LYS A 255 -31.08 3.43 5.71
CA LYS A 255 -31.11 2.28 4.80
C LYS A 255 -29.89 2.40 3.90
N ASP A 256 -29.03 1.40 3.89
CA ASP A 256 -27.72 1.58 3.28
C ASP A 256 -27.20 0.30 2.63
N SER A 257 -26.46 0.47 1.55
CA SER A 257 -25.95 -0.61 0.69
C SER A 257 -24.70 -0.13 -0.05
N PRO A 258 -23.68 -0.99 -0.25
CA PRO A 258 -22.47 -0.59 -0.96
C PRO A 258 -22.72 -0.40 -2.48
N ARG A 259 -22.17 0.68 -3.05
CA ARG A 259 -22.10 0.88 -4.51
C ARG A 259 -21.30 -0.20 -5.23
N PHE A 260 -20.14 -0.59 -4.67
CA PHE A 260 -19.25 -1.61 -5.25
C PHE A 260 -19.07 -2.80 -4.33
N ARG A 261 -19.02 -4.01 -4.92
CA ARG A 261 -18.81 -5.26 -4.16
C ARG A 261 -17.38 -5.42 -3.63
N TYR A 262 -16.37 -4.94 -4.38
CA TYR A 262 -14.97 -4.94 -3.97
C TYR A 262 -14.58 -3.55 -3.49
N ARG A 263 -14.11 -3.45 -2.25
CA ARG A 263 -13.66 -2.20 -1.62
C ARG A 263 -12.37 -2.52 -0.91
N GLY A 264 -11.26 -2.31 -1.62
CA GLY A 264 -9.94 -2.76 -1.22
C GLY A 264 -9.04 -1.65 -0.70
N MET A 265 -8.16 -2.03 0.22
CA MET A 265 -6.96 -1.27 0.53
C MET A 265 -5.75 -2.21 0.49
N MET A 266 -4.73 -1.83 -0.27
CA MET A 266 -3.45 -2.53 -0.32
C MET A 266 -2.43 -1.88 0.60
N LEU A 267 -1.67 -2.71 1.31
CA LEU A 267 -0.48 -2.29 2.05
C LEU A 267 0.75 -3.05 1.55
N ASP A 268 1.74 -2.29 1.09
CA ASP A 268 3.11 -2.77 0.85
C ASP A 268 3.82 -3.03 2.18
N CYS A 269 4.16 -4.29 2.41
CA CYS A 269 4.98 -4.71 3.54
C CYS A 269 6.38 -5.19 3.10
N ALA A 270 6.62 -5.25 1.79
CA ALA A 270 7.89 -5.70 1.22
C ALA A 270 8.95 -4.60 1.32
N ARG A 271 8.64 -3.37 0.92
CA ARG A 271 9.59 -2.24 0.96
C ARG A 271 9.99 -1.91 2.39
N HIS A 272 9.01 -1.77 3.29
CA HIS A 272 9.24 -1.67 4.72
C HIS A 272 8.30 -2.63 5.48
N PHE A 273 8.86 -3.35 6.45
CA PHE A 273 8.10 -4.28 7.27
C PHE A 273 7.24 -3.52 8.28
N HIS A 274 5.96 -3.89 8.36
CA HIS A 274 5.02 -3.39 9.36
C HIS A 274 4.62 -4.51 10.32
N SER A 275 4.62 -4.24 11.62
CA SER A 275 4.36 -5.29 12.62
C SER A 275 2.94 -5.85 12.52
N VAL A 276 2.72 -7.04 13.09
CA VAL A 276 1.38 -7.67 13.15
C VAL A 276 0.35 -6.73 13.79
N GLU A 277 0.74 -6.01 14.83
CA GLU A 277 -0.11 -5.05 15.53
C GLU A 277 -0.48 -3.86 14.64
N GLN A 278 0.47 -3.37 13.84
CA GLN A 278 0.24 -2.29 12.88
C GLN A 278 -0.73 -2.73 11.78
N VAL A 279 -0.53 -3.93 11.21
CA VAL A 279 -1.41 -4.52 10.20
C VAL A 279 -2.82 -4.72 10.76
N LYS A 280 -2.96 -5.30 11.97
CA LYS A 280 -4.26 -5.45 12.65
C LYS A 280 -4.93 -4.12 12.92
N ARG A 281 -4.18 -3.11 13.40
CA ARG A 281 -4.72 -1.77 13.63
C ARG A 281 -5.27 -1.17 12.34
N LEU A 282 -4.53 -1.29 11.23
CA LEU A 282 -4.98 -0.80 9.93
C LEU A 282 -6.25 -1.55 9.48
N ILE A 283 -6.28 -2.88 9.52
CA ILE A 283 -7.45 -3.70 9.15
C ILE A 283 -8.70 -3.28 9.96
N ASN A 284 -8.54 -2.98 11.25
CA ASN A 284 -9.63 -2.46 12.07
C ASN A 284 -10.12 -1.08 11.59
N LEU A 285 -9.19 -0.17 11.27
CA LEU A 285 -9.53 1.13 10.71
C LEU A 285 -10.21 1.01 9.35
N LEU A 286 -9.83 0.04 8.49
CA LEU A 286 -10.51 -0.23 7.22
C LEU A 286 -11.99 -0.58 7.43
N ALA A 287 -12.29 -1.41 8.43
CA ALA A 287 -13.65 -1.82 8.76
C ALA A 287 -14.53 -0.65 9.24
N HIS A 288 -13.96 0.35 9.93
CA HIS A 288 -14.68 1.59 10.28
C HIS A 288 -15.23 2.32 9.06
N TYR A 289 -14.56 2.21 7.91
CA TYR A 289 -14.99 2.85 6.67
C TYR A 289 -15.60 1.86 5.68
N LYS A 290 -16.01 0.68 6.16
CA LYS A 290 -16.74 -0.34 5.39
C LYS A 290 -15.98 -0.89 4.17
N PHE A 291 -14.65 -0.79 4.16
CA PHE A 291 -13.84 -1.63 3.28
C PHE A 291 -14.10 -3.10 3.61
N ASN A 292 -13.88 -4.00 2.64
CA ASN A 292 -14.08 -5.44 2.83
C ASN A 292 -12.89 -6.29 2.36
N THR A 293 -11.87 -5.66 1.81
CA THR A 293 -10.70 -6.36 1.29
C THR A 293 -9.43 -5.68 1.74
N PHE A 294 -8.50 -6.46 2.30
CA PHE A 294 -7.13 -6.07 2.56
C PHE A 294 -6.23 -6.84 1.59
N HIS A 295 -5.63 -6.12 0.66
CA HIS A 295 -4.65 -6.67 -0.27
C HIS A 295 -3.27 -6.59 0.37
N TRP A 296 -2.65 -7.75 0.61
CA TRP A 296 -1.40 -7.83 1.35
C TRP A 296 -0.24 -8.07 0.39
N HIS A 297 0.43 -6.97 0.04
CA HIS A 297 1.63 -7.01 -0.79
C HIS A 297 2.83 -7.45 0.05
N LEU A 298 3.17 -8.74 -0.06
CA LEU A 298 4.05 -9.47 0.86
C LEU A 298 5.45 -9.73 0.31
N THR A 299 5.68 -9.51 -0.98
CA THR A 299 6.89 -9.93 -1.68
C THR A 299 7.27 -8.89 -2.71
N ASP A 300 8.53 -8.44 -2.69
CA ASP A 300 9.10 -7.56 -3.70
C ASP A 300 10.64 -7.71 -3.71
N ASP A 301 11.33 -6.84 -4.42
CA ASP A 301 12.78 -6.83 -4.55
C ASP A 301 13.49 -6.61 -3.21
N GLU A 302 12.95 -5.75 -2.35
CA GLU A 302 13.56 -5.35 -1.07
C GLU A 302 13.18 -6.22 0.12
N GLY A 303 12.35 -7.25 -0.11
CA GLY A 303 11.81 -8.03 0.99
C GLY A 303 10.85 -9.14 0.64
N TRP A 304 11.05 -10.29 1.27
CA TRP A 304 10.11 -11.40 1.32
C TRP A 304 9.52 -11.55 2.73
N ARG A 305 8.20 -11.42 2.88
CA ARG A 305 7.56 -11.24 4.20
C ARG A 305 6.71 -12.41 4.67
N ILE A 306 6.63 -13.50 3.92
CA ILE A 306 5.77 -14.64 4.26
C ILE A 306 6.59 -15.93 4.48
N GLU A 307 6.40 -16.58 5.62
CA GLU A 307 7.04 -17.87 5.88
C GLU A 307 6.51 -18.97 4.94
N ILE A 308 7.42 -19.57 4.17
CA ILE A 308 7.19 -20.76 3.35
C ILE A 308 8.05 -21.88 3.93
N LYS A 309 7.43 -22.84 4.62
CA LYS A 309 8.15 -23.83 5.43
C LYS A 309 9.00 -24.76 4.57
N SER A 310 8.57 -25.04 3.34
CA SER A 310 9.33 -25.84 2.39
C SER A 310 10.51 -25.10 1.76
N LEU A 311 10.59 -23.77 1.92
CA LEU A 311 11.63 -22.89 1.38
C LEU A 311 12.05 -21.84 2.43
N PRO A 312 12.60 -22.26 3.59
CA PRO A 312 12.88 -21.37 4.72
C PRO A 312 13.87 -20.25 4.38
N GLN A 313 14.71 -20.42 3.37
CA GLN A 313 15.67 -19.42 2.90
C GLN A 313 14.98 -18.10 2.50
N LEU A 314 13.72 -18.16 2.03
CA LEU A 314 12.96 -16.97 1.68
C LEU A 314 12.77 -16.02 2.86
N THR A 315 12.74 -16.53 4.10
CA THR A 315 12.64 -15.69 5.31
C THR A 315 13.95 -15.63 6.10
N ASP A 316 14.80 -16.67 6.04
CA ASP A 316 16.12 -16.62 6.68
C ASP A 316 17.04 -15.59 6.02
N ILE A 317 16.91 -15.42 4.69
CA ILE A 317 17.66 -14.46 3.87
C ILE A 317 16.72 -13.34 3.40
N GLY A 318 15.69 -13.67 2.61
CA GLY A 318 14.87 -12.69 1.89
C GLY A 318 14.08 -11.72 2.76
N ALA A 319 13.88 -12.02 4.04
CA ALA A 319 13.23 -11.10 4.98
C ALA A 319 14.16 -10.00 5.52
N TRP A 320 15.47 -10.06 5.23
CA TRP A 320 16.48 -9.19 5.83
C TRP A 320 17.39 -8.57 4.78
N ARG A 321 17.75 -7.31 5.00
CA ARG A 321 18.69 -6.56 4.18
C ARG A 321 19.62 -5.72 5.04
N GLY A 322 20.81 -5.42 4.55
CA GLY A 322 21.86 -4.79 5.34
C GLY A 322 23.20 -4.86 4.62
N ILE A 323 24.19 -4.08 5.06
CA ILE A 323 25.53 -4.11 4.46
C ILE A 323 26.18 -5.50 4.59
N ASP A 324 25.90 -6.19 5.70
CA ASP A 324 26.45 -7.53 6.01
C ASP A 324 25.46 -8.66 5.68
N GLU A 325 24.35 -8.36 5.00
CA GLU A 325 23.34 -9.35 4.56
C GLU A 325 23.53 -9.66 3.06
N THR A 326 22.83 -10.69 2.55
CA THR A 326 22.90 -11.03 1.12
C THR A 326 22.19 -10.00 0.24
N ILE A 327 21.18 -9.31 0.78
CA ILE A 327 20.43 -8.26 0.10
C ILE A 327 20.92 -6.92 0.64
N GLU A 328 21.31 -6.02 -0.26
CA GLU A 328 21.81 -4.69 0.09
C GLU A 328 20.72 -3.83 0.77
N PRO A 329 21.10 -2.87 1.63
CA PRO A 329 20.14 -1.93 2.21
C PRO A 329 19.38 -1.17 1.14
N GLN A 330 18.11 -0.84 1.38
CA GLN A 330 17.27 -0.11 0.43
C GLN A 330 16.42 0.92 1.18
N TYR A 331 16.29 2.10 0.57
CA TYR A 331 15.55 3.29 0.98
C TYR A 331 15.97 3.91 2.31
N THR A 332 15.94 3.16 3.41
CA THR A 332 16.29 3.62 4.76
C THR A 332 16.98 2.52 5.56
N HIS A 333 17.45 2.85 6.77
CA HIS A 333 18.17 1.97 7.69
C HIS A 333 19.51 1.47 7.11
N LEU A 334 20.25 2.32 6.38
CA LEU A 334 21.49 1.95 5.68
C LEU A 334 22.55 1.33 6.60
N THR A 335 22.56 1.75 7.87
CA THR A 335 23.58 1.37 8.86
C THR A 335 23.26 0.10 9.66
N GLN A 336 22.11 -0.52 9.44
CA GLN A 336 21.60 -1.62 10.27
C GLN A 336 21.13 -2.79 9.41
N ARG A 337 21.08 -3.98 10.01
CA ARG A 337 20.23 -5.06 9.51
C ARG A 337 18.78 -4.62 9.68
N TYR A 338 18.05 -4.54 8.58
CA TYR A 338 16.63 -4.17 8.56
C TYR A 338 15.79 -5.29 7.95
N GLY A 339 14.62 -5.53 8.52
CA GLY A 339 13.73 -6.56 8.00
C GLY A 339 12.68 -7.04 8.98
N GLY A 340 12.12 -8.20 8.65
CA GLY A 340 11.03 -8.84 9.36
C GLY A 340 10.14 -9.63 8.39
N PHE A 341 9.41 -10.61 8.92
CA PHE A 341 8.44 -11.40 8.19
C PHE A 341 7.32 -11.88 9.13
N TYR A 342 6.24 -12.37 8.55
CA TYR A 342 5.11 -12.96 9.25
C TYR A 342 5.22 -14.47 9.19
N THR A 343 5.25 -15.10 10.36
CA THR A 343 5.11 -16.56 10.46
C THR A 343 3.71 -16.99 9.99
N GLN A 344 3.55 -18.24 9.58
CA GLN A 344 2.24 -18.75 9.19
C GLN A 344 1.22 -18.66 10.34
N GLU A 345 1.65 -18.80 11.60
CA GLU A 345 0.75 -18.65 12.76
C GLU A 345 0.32 -17.20 12.96
N GLN A 346 1.22 -16.23 12.79
CA GLN A 346 0.86 -14.81 12.81
C GLN A 346 -0.09 -14.47 11.66
N ILE A 347 0.12 -15.02 10.46
CA ILE A 347 -0.79 -14.81 9.33
C ILE A 347 -2.18 -15.37 9.64
N LYS A 348 -2.28 -16.59 10.19
CA LYS A 348 -3.58 -17.17 10.59
C LYS A 348 -4.30 -16.29 11.62
N ASP A 349 -3.57 -15.75 12.58
CA ASP A 349 -4.09 -14.83 13.59
C ASP A 349 -4.59 -13.51 12.95
N VAL A 350 -3.84 -12.94 11.99
CA VAL A 350 -4.27 -11.75 11.23
C VAL A 350 -5.51 -12.05 10.36
N VAL A 351 -5.54 -13.19 9.68
CA VAL A 351 -6.70 -13.64 8.89
C VAL A 351 -7.95 -13.79 9.76
N ALA A 352 -7.83 -14.43 10.92
CA ALA A 352 -8.94 -14.57 11.86
C ALA A 352 -9.42 -13.21 12.40
N PHE A 353 -8.49 -12.32 12.73
CA PHE A 353 -8.78 -10.96 13.17
C PHE A 353 -9.52 -10.15 12.09
N ALA A 354 -9.10 -10.25 10.83
CA ALA A 354 -9.72 -9.60 9.69
C ALA A 354 -11.13 -10.14 9.41
N ALA A 355 -11.31 -11.47 9.47
CA ALA A 355 -12.61 -12.11 9.28
C ALA A 355 -13.65 -11.64 10.30
N GLN A 356 -13.25 -11.39 11.55
CA GLN A 356 -14.15 -10.86 12.59
C GLN A 356 -14.72 -9.46 12.25
N ARG A 357 -14.02 -8.74 11.36
CA ARG A 357 -14.34 -7.39 10.87
C ARG A 357 -14.88 -7.39 9.45
N GLY A 358 -15.25 -8.56 8.91
CA GLY A 358 -15.76 -8.67 7.55
C GLY A 358 -14.73 -8.33 6.46
N ILE A 359 -13.43 -8.36 6.79
CA ILE A 359 -12.34 -8.11 5.85
C ILE A 359 -11.81 -9.45 5.33
N THR A 360 -11.79 -9.60 4.00
CA THR A 360 -11.09 -10.68 3.30
C THR A 360 -9.65 -10.26 3.05
N ILE A 361 -8.69 -11.15 3.28
CA ILE A 361 -7.28 -10.91 2.95
C ILE A 361 -6.94 -11.60 1.63
N ILE A 362 -6.41 -10.84 0.67
CA ILE A 362 -5.85 -11.37 -0.58
C ILE A 362 -4.32 -11.26 -0.48
N PRO A 363 -3.57 -12.39 -0.44
CA PRO A 363 -2.12 -12.36 -0.46
C PRO A 363 -1.60 -12.08 -1.88
N GLU A 364 -0.48 -11.39 -1.97
CA GLU A 364 0.28 -11.20 -3.20
C GLU A 364 1.62 -11.93 -3.16
N ILE A 365 1.91 -12.66 -4.23
CA ILE A 365 3.22 -13.25 -4.54
C ILE A 365 3.61 -12.75 -5.93
N ASP A 366 4.47 -11.75 -5.98
CA ASP A 366 4.82 -11.06 -7.22
C ASP A 366 5.80 -11.87 -8.07
N VAL A 367 5.40 -12.16 -9.31
CA VAL A 367 6.24 -12.82 -10.31
C VAL A 367 5.84 -12.40 -11.74
N PRO A 368 6.75 -12.43 -12.73
CA PRO A 368 8.17 -12.77 -12.62
C PRO A 368 9.09 -11.56 -12.35
N GLY A 369 8.55 -10.34 -12.38
CA GLY A 369 9.23 -9.13 -11.90
C GLY A 369 9.31 -9.11 -10.38
N HIS A 370 9.86 -8.04 -9.80
CA HIS A 370 9.83 -7.79 -8.35
C HIS A 370 10.29 -8.97 -7.47
N CYS A 371 11.26 -9.76 -7.97
CA CYS A 371 11.63 -11.05 -7.39
C CYS A 371 13.02 -11.07 -6.77
N ARG A 372 13.71 -9.92 -6.61
CA ARG A 372 15.11 -9.90 -6.16
C ARG A 372 15.30 -10.61 -4.82
N ALA A 373 14.43 -10.40 -3.84
CA ALA A 373 14.52 -11.06 -2.54
C ALA A 373 14.43 -12.59 -2.66
N ALA A 374 13.53 -13.11 -3.52
CA ALA A 374 13.40 -14.53 -3.77
C ALA A 374 14.64 -15.10 -4.49
N ILE A 375 15.12 -14.42 -5.53
CA ILE A 375 16.29 -14.83 -6.33
C ILE A 375 17.54 -14.90 -5.44
N LYS A 376 17.77 -13.89 -4.59
CA LYS A 376 18.89 -13.86 -3.64
C LYS A 376 18.79 -14.94 -2.56
N SER A 377 17.58 -15.34 -2.20
CA SER A 377 17.34 -16.40 -1.21
C SER A 377 17.53 -17.80 -1.78
N LEU A 378 17.19 -18.01 -3.05
CA LEU A 378 17.19 -19.31 -3.71
C LEU A 378 18.01 -19.32 -5.02
N PRO A 379 19.29 -18.91 -5.00
CA PRO A 379 20.08 -18.78 -6.22
C PRO A 379 20.27 -20.12 -6.95
N HIS A 380 20.29 -21.23 -6.20
CA HIS A 380 20.41 -22.59 -6.73
C HIS A 380 19.18 -23.05 -7.55
N LEU A 381 18.03 -22.39 -7.40
CA LEU A 381 16.82 -22.65 -8.19
C LEU A 381 16.58 -21.59 -9.27
N LEU A 382 16.94 -20.34 -8.98
CA LEU A 382 16.41 -19.18 -9.71
C LEU A 382 17.44 -18.45 -10.58
N VAL A 383 18.74 -18.78 -10.48
CA VAL A 383 19.80 -18.13 -11.26
C VAL A 383 20.32 -19.04 -12.36
N GLU A 384 20.35 -18.52 -13.59
CA GLU A 384 21.08 -19.11 -14.71
C GLU A 384 22.45 -18.41 -14.82
N ALA A 385 23.54 -19.13 -14.54
CA ALA A 385 24.87 -18.54 -14.53
C ALA A 385 25.35 -18.08 -15.92
N GLU A 386 24.80 -18.69 -16.98
CA GLU A 386 25.13 -18.43 -18.38
C GLU A 386 24.35 -17.25 -18.98
N ASP A 387 23.32 -16.75 -18.30
CA ASP A 387 22.54 -15.61 -18.79
C ASP A 387 23.39 -14.33 -18.76
N LYS A 388 23.50 -13.67 -19.91
CA LYS A 388 24.23 -12.41 -20.09
C LYS A 388 23.31 -11.27 -20.47
N THR A 389 22.01 -11.41 -20.19
CA THR A 389 21.03 -10.38 -20.49
C THR A 389 21.32 -9.14 -19.66
N GLU A 390 21.40 -7.99 -20.33
CA GLU A 390 21.54 -6.70 -19.68
C GLU A 390 20.19 -6.00 -19.72
N TYR A 391 19.58 -5.84 -18.55
CA TYR A 391 18.31 -5.14 -18.40
C TYR A 391 18.38 -4.22 -17.18
N ARG A 392 17.38 -3.35 -17.03
CA ARG A 392 17.20 -2.52 -15.84
C ARG A 392 15.72 -2.34 -15.56
N SER A 393 15.28 -2.66 -14.34
CA SER A 393 13.91 -2.41 -13.89
C SER A 393 13.64 -0.93 -13.64
N ILE A 394 12.36 -0.60 -13.42
CA ILE A 394 11.93 0.74 -13.05
C ILE A 394 12.58 1.19 -11.72
N GLN A 395 12.84 0.23 -10.82
CA GLN A 395 13.48 0.42 -9.52
C GLN A 395 15.01 0.37 -9.60
N HIS A 396 15.60 0.24 -10.79
CA HIS A 396 17.06 0.25 -11.03
C HIS A 396 17.80 -1.03 -10.62
N TYR A 397 17.14 -2.18 -10.67
CA TYR A 397 17.79 -3.49 -10.56
C TYR A 397 18.09 -4.13 -11.91
N ASN A 398 19.07 -5.03 -11.97
CA ASN A 398 19.47 -5.76 -13.18
C ASN A 398 19.57 -7.29 -12.95
N ASP A 399 19.10 -7.76 -11.80
CA ASP A 399 19.22 -9.13 -11.32
C ASP A 399 17.96 -9.58 -10.54
N ASN A 400 16.79 -9.01 -10.87
CA ASN A 400 15.54 -9.14 -10.12
C ASN A 400 14.39 -9.88 -10.82
N VAL A 401 14.61 -10.49 -11.97
CA VAL A 401 13.54 -11.12 -12.77
C VAL A 401 13.71 -12.64 -12.81
N ILE A 402 12.65 -13.38 -12.50
CA ILE A 402 12.60 -14.85 -12.57
C ILE A 402 12.80 -15.31 -14.01
N ASN A 403 13.60 -16.36 -14.20
CA ASN A 403 13.81 -16.97 -15.51
C ASN A 403 12.74 -18.06 -15.79
N PRO A 404 11.83 -17.87 -16.76
CA PRO A 404 10.72 -18.79 -17.03
C PRO A 404 11.15 -20.08 -17.75
N ALA A 405 12.43 -20.27 -18.05
CA ALA A 405 12.96 -21.49 -18.67
C ALA A 405 13.71 -22.39 -17.68
N LEU A 406 13.91 -21.96 -16.44
CA LEU A 406 14.53 -22.80 -15.41
C LEU A 406 13.50 -23.70 -14.71
N PRO A 407 13.75 -25.01 -14.59
CA PRO A 407 12.88 -25.90 -13.81
C PRO A 407 12.73 -25.46 -12.35
N GLY A 408 13.78 -24.87 -11.76
CA GLY A 408 13.75 -24.37 -10.38
C GLY A 408 12.75 -23.24 -10.15
N SER A 409 12.45 -22.43 -11.18
CA SER A 409 11.43 -21.38 -11.10
C SER A 409 10.01 -21.96 -10.96
N TYR A 410 9.74 -23.09 -11.61
CA TYR A 410 8.48 -23.81 -11.47
C TYR A 410 8.39 -24.55 -10.14
N GLU A 411 9.49 -25.13 -9.65
CA GLU A 411 9.54 -25.73 -8.31
C GLU A 411 9.30 -24.69 -7.21
N PHE A 412 9.92 -23.53 -7.33
CA PHE A 412 9.73 -22.40 -6.42
C PHE A 412 8.26 -21.97 -6.37
N ILE A 413 7.68 -21.59 -7.51
CA ILE A 413 6.33 -21.03 -7.52
C ILE A 413 5.28 -22.08 -7.12
N ASP A 414 5.45 -23.35 -7.49
CA ASP A 414 4.53 -24.42 -7.09
C ASP A 414 4.48 -24.59 -5.57
N LYS A 415 5.64 -24.66 -4.91
CA LYS A 415 5.73 -24.80 -3.45
C LYS A 415 5.16 -23.59 -2.72
N VAL A 416 5.49 -22.38 -3.18
CA VAL A 416 4.97 -21.14 -2.60
C VAL A 416 3.44 -21.10 -2.72
N LEU A 417 2.89 -21.32 -3.92
CA LEU A 417 1.46 -21.24 -4.14
C LEU A 417 0.67 -22.32 -3.38
N GLU A 418 1.25 -23.52 -3.18
CA GLU A 418 0.65 -24.56 -2.33
C GLU A 418 0.47 -24.10 -0.88
N GLU A 419 1.53 -23.56 -0.27
CA GLU A 419 1.47 -23.09 1.12
C GLU A 419 0.60 -21.84 1.27
N VAL A 420 0.71 -20.89 0.34
CA VAL A 420 -0.13 -19.67 0.32
C VAL A 420 -1.61 -20.03 0.15
N ALA A 421 -1.95 -20.93 -0.77
CA ALA A 421 -3.34 -21.32 -0.98
C ALA A 421 -3.95 -22.02 0.25
N ALA A 422 -3.15 -22.78 0.99
CA ALA A 422 -3.56 -23.41 2.25
C ALA A 422 -3.69 -22.41 3.41
N LEU A 423 -2.85 -21.37 3.42
CA LEU A 423 -2.79 -20.40 4.51
C LEU A 423 -3.91 -19.36 4.45
N PHE A 424 -4.26 -18.90 3.25
CA PHE A 424 -5.28 -17.87 3.05
C PHE A 424 -6.60 -18.48 2.59
N PRO A 425 -7.71 -18.32 3.36
CA PRO A 425 -8.99 -18.93 3.01
C PRO A 425 -9.67 -18.24 1.82
N ALA A 426 -9.27 -17.02 1.49
CA ALA A 426 -9.80 -16.31 0.31
C ALA A 426 -9.61 -17.17 -0.94
N PRO A 427 -10.59 -17.19 -1.87
CA PRO A 427 -10.48 -17.94 -3.11
C PRO A 427 -9.64 -17.20 -4.16
N TYR A 428 -8.74 -16.30 -3.73
CA TYR A 428 -7.96 -15.41 -4.59
C TYR A 428 -6.51 -15.38 -4.13
N VAL A 429 -5.59 -15.30 -5.09
CA VAL A 429 -4.16 -15.01 -4.86
C VAL A 429 -3.73 -14.04 -5.95
N HIS A 430 -3.10 -12.92 -5.54
CA HIS A 430 -2.52 -11.94 -6.45
C HIS A 430 -1.13 -12.43 -6.87
N ILE A 431 -0.85 -12.41 -8.17
CA ILE A 431 0.39 -12.94 -8.75
C ILE A 431 1.37 -11.83 -9.18
N GLY A 432 1.02 -10.58 -8.89
CA GLY A 432 1.75 -9.39 -9.33
C GLY A 432 1.73 -9.26 -10.85
N ALA A 433 2.91 -9.41 -11.47
CA ALA A 433 3.19 -9.39 -12.91
C ALA A 433 3.38 -8.01 -13.55
N ASP A 434 3.56 -6.98 -12.74
CA ASP A 434 3.89 -5.61 -13.14
C ASP A 434 5.37 -5.44 -13.52
N GLU A 435 5.62 -4.38 -14.27
CA GLU A 435 6.94 -3.78 -14.52
C GLU A 435 8.08 -4.71 -14.98
N VAL A 436 7.76 -5.86 -15.58
CA VAL A 436 8.78 -6.73 -16.20
C VAL A 436 9.58 -5.93 -17.24
N PRO A 437 10.90 -5.76 -17.04
CA PRO A 437 11.68 -4.84 -17.87
C PRO A 437 11.73 -5.28 -19.32
N ASN A 438 11.70 -4.34 -20.25
CA ASN A 438 11.93 -4.67 -21.65
C ASN A 438 13.36 -5.21 -21.85
N GLY A 439 13.51 -6.28 -22.64
CA GLY A 439 14.80 -6.88 -22.98
C GLY A 439 15.26 -8.03 -22.08
N VAL A 440 14.53 -8.35 -20.99
CA VAL A 440 14.79 -9.52 -20.15
C VAL A 440 14.82 -10.81 -20.97
N TRP A 441 15.62 -11.78 -20.49
CA TRP A 441 15.79 -13.11 -21.08
C TRP A 441 16.39 -13.16 -22.50
N SER A 442 16.65 -12.01 -23.13
CA SER A 442 17.04 -11.94 -24.54
C SER A 442 18.37 -12.62 -24.88
N LYS A 443 19.26 -12.75 -23.89
CA LYS A 443 20.55 -13.45 -23.98
C LYS A 443 20.64 -14.65 -23.04
N SER A 444 19.52 -15.15 -22.51
CA SER A 444 19.44 -16.38 -21.72
C SER A 444 19.43 -17.60 -22.65
N PRO A 445 20.41 -18.52 -22.55
CA PRO A 445 20.43 -19.72 -23.39
C PRO A 445 19.19 -20.61 -23.19
N SER A 446 18.75 -20.81 -21.95
CA SER A 446 17.55 -21.60 -21.65
C SER A 446 16.27 -20.96 -22.21
N CYS A 447 16.11 -19.64 -22.08
CA CYS A 447 14.96 -18.94 -22.66
C CYS A 447 14.97 -18.96 -24.18
N GLN A 448 16.12 -18.79 -24.83
CA GLN A 448 16.24 -18.91 -26.29
C GLN A 448 15.82 -20.30 -26.78
N ALA A 449 16.25 -21.37 -26.10
CA ALA A 449 15.84 -22.73 -26.40
C ALA A 449 14.33 -22.94 -26.21
N LEU A 450 13.76 -22.40 -25.13
CA LEU A 450 12.31 -22.50 -24.87
C LEU A 450 11.49 -21.71 -25.91
N MET A 451 11.95 -20.52 -26.30
CA MET A 451 11.35 -19.72 -27.37
C MET A 451 11.30 -20.51 -28.68
N GLU A 452 12.42 -21.14 -29.07
CA GLU A 452 12.49 -21.99 -30.27
C GLU A 452 11.56 -23.21 -30.15
N GLN A 453 11.58 -23.90 -29.01
CA GLN A 453 10.74 -25.08 -28.76
C GLN A 453 9.24 -24.77 -28.88
N LEU A 454 8.79 -23.60 -28.40
CA LEU A 454 7.39 -23.20 -28.38
C LEU A 454 6.98 -22.34 -29.58
N GLY A 455 7.93 -21.96 -30.43
CA GLY A 455 7.70 -21.09 -31.59
C GLY A 455 7.27 -19.67 -31.21
N TYR A 456 7.70 -19.18 -30.06
CA TYR A 456 7.44 -17.80 -29.62
C TYR A 456 8.35 -16.81 -30.36
N THR A 457 7.86 -15.58 -30.51
CA THR A 457 8.53 -14.53 -31.31
C THR A 457 8.85 -13.27 -30.52
N ASP A 458 8.21 -13.09 -29.36
CA ASP A 458 8.48 -12.01 -28.42
C ASP A 458 8.73 -12.60 -27.03
N TYR A 459 9.78 -12.15 -26.34
CA TYR A 459 10.10 -12.60 -24.98
C TYR A 459 8.99 -12.31 -23.97
N LYS A 460 8.11 -11.33 -24.23
CA LYS A 460 6.89 -11.11 -23.43
C LYS A 460 5.95 -12.32 -23.44
N GLU A 461 6.02 -13.19 -24.46
CA GLU A 461 5.25 -14.43 -24.46
C GLU A 461 5.73 -15.43 -23.39
N LEU A 462 6.99 -15.34 -22.94
CA LEU A 462 7.50 -16.14 -21.82
C LEU A 462 6.92 -15.71 -20.48
N GLN A 463 6.71 -14.42 -20.26
CA GLN A 463 5.97 -13.93 -19.08
C GLN A 463 4.59 -14.59 -19.04
N GLY A 464 3.84 -14.48 -20.13
CA GLY A 464 2.53 -15.11 -20.22
C GLY A 464 2.57 -16.64 -20.06
N HIS A 465 3.62 -17.31 -20.56
CA HIS A 465 3.81 -18.74 -20.37
C HIS A 465 3.93 -19.12 -18.89
N PHE A 466 4.76 -18.40 -18.14
CA PHE A 466 4.96 -18.63 -16.71
C PHE A 466 3.71 -18.30 -15.90
N LEU A 467 3.04 -17.17 -16.19
CA LEU A 467 1.80 -16.78 -15.52
C LEU A 467 0.65 -17.76 -15.77
N ARG A 468 0.55 -18.33 -16.97
CA ARG A 468 -0.43 -19.39 -17.25
C ARG A 468 -0.19 -20.64 -16.41
N HIS A 469 1.08 -21.02 -16.19
CA HIS A 469 1.40 -22.11 -15.28
C HIS A 469 0.94 -21.80 -13.84
N ALA A 470 1.23 -20.60 -13.34
CA ALA A 470 0.77 -20.14 -12.03
C ALA A 470 -0.78 -20.14 -11.93
N GLU A 471 -1.48 -19.67 -12.96
CA GLU A 471 -2.94 -19.70 -13.05
C GLU A 471 -3.48 -21.13 -12.96
N ASP A 472 -2.91 -22.06 -13.74
CA ASP A 472 -3.31 -23.46 -13.76
C ASP A 472 -3.05 -24.15 -12.42
N LYS A 473 -1.94 -23.80 -11.75
CA LYS A 473 -1.62 -24.27 -10.39
C LYS A 473 -2.64 -23.75 -9.38
N LEU A 474 -2.90 -22.44 -9.37
CA LEU A 474 -3.91 -21.81 -8.50
C LEU A 474 -5.29 -22.43 -8.71
N ARG A 475 -5.69 -22.67 -9.96
CA ARG A 475 -6.97 -23.32 -10.28
C ARG A 475 -7.08 -24.71 -9.65
N LYS A 476 -6.02 -25.52 -9.70
CA LYS A 476 -5.97 -26.84 -9.04
C LYS A 476 -6.03 -26.74 -7.51
N LEU A 477 -5.54 -25.64 -6.95
CA LEU A 477 -5.60 -25.32 -5.52
C LEU A 477 -6.91 -24.63 -5.10
N GLY A 478 -7.88 -24.51 -6.02
CA GLY A 478 -9.18 -23.89 -5.76
C GLY A 478 -9.14 -22.36 -5.63
N LYS A 479 -8.13 -21.72 -6.23
CA LYS A 479 -7.94 -20.26 -6.21
C LYS A 479 -8.09 -19.69 -7.61
N ARG A 480 -8.71 -18.52 -7.70
CA ARG A 480 -8.77 -17.69 -8.90
C ARG A 480 -7.60 -16.70 -8.87
N MET A 481 -6.83 -16.67 -9.94
CA MET A 481 -5.70 -15.75 -10.05
C MET A 481 -6.19 -14.31 -10.22
N VAL A 482 -5.52 -13.39 -9.56
CA VAL A 482 -5.65 -11.96 -9.80
C VAL A 482 -4.25 -11.38 -10.06
N GLY A 483 -4.13 -10.27 -10.80
CA GLY A 483 -2.83 -9.70 -11.15
C GLY A 483 -2.94 -8.28 -11.65
N TRP A 484 -1.81 -7.57 -11.69
CA TRP A 484 -1.71 -6.24 -12.30
C TRP A 484 -2.01 -6.31 -13.80
N GLU A 485 -2.28 -5.16 -14.41
CA GLU A 485 -2.77 -5.10 -15.80
C GLU A 485 -1.82 -5.68 -16.84
N GLU A 486 -0.52 -5.67 -16.57
CA GLU A 486 0.49 -6.29 -17.41
C GLU A 486 0.34 -7.82 -17.49
N ALA A 487 -0.36 -8.46 -16.56
CA ALA A 487 -0.73 -9.88 -16.67
C ALA A 487 -1.53 -10.18 -17.95
N GLN A 488 -2.21 -9.18 -18.53
CA GLN A 488 -2.93 -9.32 -19.79
C GLN A 488 -1.98 -9.42 -21.01
N HIS A 489 -0.73 -8.99 -20.89
CA HIS A 489 0.25 -9.04 -21.97
C HIS A 489 0.55 -10.47 -22.42
N GLY A 490 0.85 -10.63 -23.71
CA GLY A 490 1.13 -11.93 -24.32
C GLY A 490 -0.10 -12.83 -24.56
N ASN A 491 -1.30 -12.42 -24.11
CA ASN A 491 -2.56 -13.17 -24.29
C ASN A 491 -2.48 -14.63 -23.81
N LYS A 492 -1.75 -14.91 -22.72
CA LYS A 492 -1.57 -16.28 -22.22
C LYS A 492 -2.33 -16.58 -20.93
N VAL A 493 -2.71 -15.59 -20.13
CA VAL A 493 -3.61 -15.79 -18.98
C VAL A 493 -5.06 -15.91 -19.45
N SER A 494 -5.86 -16.73 -18.78
CA SER A 494 -7.27 -16.92 -19.13
C SER A 494 -8.14 -15.71 -18.73
N LYS A 495 -9.34 -15.62 -19.30
CA LYS A 495 -10.33 -14.59 -18.93
C LYS A 495 -10.88 -14.74 -17.51
N ASP A 496 -10.55 -15.84 -16.84
CA ASP A 496 -10.84 -16.00 -15.42
C ASP A 496 -9.90 -15.15 -14.56
N THR A 497 -8.71 -14.75 -15.02
CA THR A 497 -7.86 -13.84 -14.25
C THR A 497 -8.57 -12.50 -14.01
N VAL A 498 -8.51 -11.96 -12.79
CA VAL A 498 -9.02 -10.62 -12.47
C VAL A 498 -7.89 -9.62 -12.61
N ILE A 499 -8.13 -8.54 -13.33
CA ILE A 499 -7.11 -7.53 -13.62
C ILE A 499 -7.22 -6.35 -12.67
N TYR A 500 -6.12 -5.95 -12.04
CA TYR A 500 -5.98 -4.75 -11.24
C TYR A 500 -5.36 -3.67 -12.12
N SER A 501 -6.17 -2.70 -12.53
CA SER A 501 -5.72 -1.67 -13.48
C SER A 501 -5.26 -0.42 -12.76
N TRP A 502 -4.01 -0.04 -12.98
CA TRP A 502 -3.31 0.99 -12.22
C TRP A 502 -2.78 2.15 -13.08
N LEU A 503 -2.44 1.92 -14.35
CA LEU A 503 -2.00 2.98 -15.27
C LEU A 503 -3.13 3.97 -15.55
N SER A 504 -4.36 3.50 -15.79
CA SER A 504 -5.50 4.36 -16.10
C SER A 504 -6.84 3.62 -16.10
N GLU A 505 -7.96 4.36 -16.03
CA GLU A 505 -9.28 3.78 -16.29
C GLU A 505 -9.47 3.30 -17.75
N GLU A 506 -8.72 3.86 -18.70
CA GLU A 506 -8.80 3.43 -20.10
C GLU A 506 -8.28 2.00 -20.26
N ALA A 507 -7.15 1.67 -19.60
CA ALA A 507 -6.62 0.32 -19.53
C ALA A 507 -7.62 -0.65 -18.89
N ALA A 508 -8.28 -0.23 -17.80
CA ALA A 508 -9.34 -1.00 -17.15
C ALA A 508 -10.51 -1.31 -18.12
N LEU A 509 -10.99 -0.30 -18.85
CA LEU A 509 -12.08 -0.47 -19.81
C LEU A 509 -11.68 -1.38 -20.97
N ASN A 510 -10.44 -1.29 -21.43
CA ASN A 510 -9.93 -2.18 -22.47
C ASN A 510 -9.90 -3.65 -21.99
N CYS A 511 -9.43 -3.91 -20.77
CA CYS A 511 -9.48 -5.25 -20.18
C CYS A 511 -10.92 -5.77 -20.02
N ALA A 512 -11.82 -4.92 -19.51
CA ALA A 512 -13.23 -5.28 -19.34
C ALA A 512 -13.93 -5.60 -20.67
N ARG A 513 -13.66 -4.83 -21.74
CA ARG A 513 -14.17 -5.10 -23.10
C ARG A 513 -13.66 -6.44 -23.65
N GLN A 514 -12.44 -6.82 -23.28
CA GLN A 514 -11.87 -8.12 -23.63
C GLN A 514 -12.40 -9.27 -22.78
N GLY A 515 -13.33 -9.02 -21.85
CA GLY A 515 -14.04 -10.04 -21.08
C GLY A 515 -13.45 -10.35 -19.70
N PHE A 516 -12.42 -9.63 -19.26
CA PHE A 516 -11.88 -9.76 -17.91
C PHE A 516 -12.79 -9.09 -16.88
N ASP A 517 -12.77 -9.59 -15.66
CA ASP A 517 -13.21 -8.83 -14.50
C ASP A 517 -12.08 -7.88 -14.04
N VAL A 518 -12.42 -6.69 -13.55
CA VAL A 518 -11.43 -5.63 -13.28
C VAL A 518 -11.66 -4.96 -11.93
N VAL A 519 -10.58 -4.71 -11.20
CA VAL A 519 -10.51 -3.82 -10.04
C VAL A 519 -9.84 -2.50 -10.48
N LEU A 520 -10.47 -1.37 -10.17
CA LEU A 520 -9.95 -0.05 -10.48
C LEU A 520 -8.98 0.41 -9.38
N GLN A 521 -7.72 0.66 -9.73
CA GLN A 521 -6.71 1.21 -8.83
C GLN A 521 -5.84 2.28 -9.53
N PRO A 522 -6.42 3.26 -10.25
CA PRO A 522 -5.64 4.22 -11.04
C PRO A 522 -4.72 5.08 -10.16
N ALA A 523 -3.43 5.06 -10.44
CA ALA A 523 -2.40 5.75 -9.66
C ALA A 523 -2.65 7.25 -9.51
N GLN A 524 -3.33 7.86 -10.48
CA GLN A 524 -3.63 9.30 -10.49
C GLN A 524 -4.53 9.72 -9.33
N THR A 525 -5.33 8.81 -8.76
CA THR A 525 -6.37 9.11 -7.77
C THR A 525 -6.47 8.16 -6.59
N THR A 526 -5.78 7.01 -6.59
CA THR A 526 -5.94 5.99 -5.53
C THR A 526 -4.66 5.61 -4.79
N TYR A 527 -3.52 6.22 -5.11
CA TYR A 527 -2.21 5.92 -4.49
C TYR A 527 -1.95 6.87 -3.32
N LEU A 528 -1.89 6.31 -2.12
CA LEU A 528 -1.77 7.05 -0.86
C LEU A 528 -0.33 7.42 -0.52
N ASP A 529 0.66 6.87 -1.22
CA ASP A 529 2.06 7.26 -1.19
C ASP A 529 2.32 8.59 -1.92
N MET A 530 1.38 9.01 -2.79
CA MET A 530 1.44 10.34 -3.42
C MET A 530 1.37 11.46 -2.37
N THR A 531 2.08 12.55 -2.62
CA THR A 531 2.03 13.78 -1.79
C THR A 531 0.60 14.34 -1.68
N GLN A 532 0.29 14.99 -0.56
CA GLN A 532 -1.06 15.50 -0.26
C GLN A 532 -1.26 16.98 -0.56
N ASP A 533 -0.19 17.68 -0.90
CA ASP A 533 -0.20 19.08 -1.33
C ASP A 533 1.05 19.34 -2.21
N TYR A 534 1.09 20.53 -2.79
CA TYR A 534 2.18 21.00 -3.66
C TYR A 534 3.34 21.63 -2.87
N ALA A 535 3.20 21.81 -1.55
CA ALA A 535 4.28 22.28 -0.69
C ALA A 535 5.47 21.30 -0.70
N PRO A 536 6.72 21.76 -0.92
CA PRO A 536 7.89 20.87 -0.98
C PRO A 536 8.16 20.12 0.33
N GLU A 537 7.59 20.60 1.45
CA GLU A 537 7.62 19.96 2.77
C GLU A 537 6.75 18.70 2.88
N GLU A 538 5.81 18.49 1.95
CA GLU A 538 4.91 17.33 2.00
C GLU A 538 5.71 16.03 1.75
N PRO A 539 5.59 15.04 2.64
CA PRO A 539 6.17 13.73 2.39
C PRO A 539 5.35 12.99 1.33
N GLY A 540 6.04 12.16 0.55
CA GLY A 540 5.42 11.34 -0.49
C GLY A 540 6.22 11.39 -1.77
N VAL A 541 5.68 10.72 -2.78
CA VAL A 541 6.17 10.74 -4.16
C VAL A 541 5.16 11.46 -5.07
N ASP A 542 5.52 11.75 -6.32
CA ASP A 542 4.64 12.47 -7.24
C ASP A 542 4.68 11.97 -8.70
N TRP A 543 5.19 10.76 -8.92
CA TRP A 543 5.40 10.22 -10.28
C TRP A 543 4.11 10.17 -11.09
N ALA A 544 2.97 9.87 -10.46
CA ALA A 544 1.66 9.96 -11.08
C ALA A 544 1.21 11.43 -11.09
N ASN A 545 1.04 11.99 -9.90
CA ASN A 545 0.79 13.40 -9.61
C ASN A 545 0.63 13.60 -8.10
N PRO A 546 0.76 14.83 -7.57
CA PRO A 546 0.25 15.15 -6.24
C PRO A 546 -1.23 14.78 -6.13
N LEU A 547 -1.64 14.19 -5.01
CA LEU A 547 -3.01 13.75 -4.74
C LEU A 547 -3.58 14.46 -3.50
N PRO A 548 -3.97 15.74 -3.61
CA PRO A 548 -4.70 16.43 -2.56
C PRO A 548 -6.04 15.76 -2.24
N LEU A 549 -6.55 16.02 -1.03
CA LEU A 549 -7.79 15.43 -0.55
C LEU A 549 -8.99 15.66 -1.49
N GLU A 550 -9.11 16.87 -2.06
CA GLU A 550 -10.18 17.20 -3.00
C GLU A 550 -10.08 16.37 -4.28
N LYS A 551 -8.88 16.15 -4.81
CA LYS A 551 -8.65 15.31 -5.99
C LYS A 551 -9.03 13.85 -5.71
N ALA A 552 -8.64 13.33 -4.55
CA ALA A 552 -9.04 12.02 -4.08
C ALA A 552 -10.57 11.91 -3.95
N TYR A 553 -11.23 12.92 -3.38
CA TYR A 553 -12.68 12.95 -3.24
C TYR A 553 -13.42 13.03 -4.56
N ASN A 554 -12.94 13.81 -5.52
CA ASN A 554 -13.59 14.01 -6.82
C ASN A 554 -13.40 12.84 -7.79
N TYR A 555 -12.65 11.81 -7.40
CA TYR A 555 -12.55 10.58 -8.17
C TYR A 555 -13.93 9.93 -8.33
N GLU A 556 -14.45 9.94 -9.55
CA GLU A 556 -15.69 9.26 -9.92
C GLU A 556 -15.35 8.13 -10.89
N PRO A 557 -15.38 6.86 -10.44
CA PRO A 557 -14.95 5.73 -11.25
C PRO A 557 -15.84 5.58 -12.49
N LEU A 558 -15.22 5.57 -13.66
CA LEU A 558 -15.90 5.42 -14.94
C LEU A 558 -16.93 6.53 -15.19
N ALA A 559 -16.56 7.79 -14.93
CA ALA A 559 -17.44 8.95 -15.05
C ALA A 559 -18.11 9.08 -16.42
N GLU A 560 -17.40 8.69 -17.48
CA GLU A 560 -17.85 8.77 -18.88
C GLU A 560 -18.63 7.54 -19.36
N VAL A 561 -18.74 6.49 -18.55
CA VAL A 561 -19.45 5.26 -18.91
C VAL A 561 -20.91 5.36 -18.45
N PRO A 562 -21.91 5.15 -19.33
CA PRO A 562 -23.32 5.15 -18.93
C PRO A 562 -23.61 4.16 -17.79
N ALA A 563 -24.58 4.48 -16.93
CA ALA A 563 -24.91 3.65 -15.77
C ALA A 563 -25.49 2.26 -16.14
N ASP A 564 -26.13 2.18 -17.30
CA ASP A 564 -26.74 0.97 -17.87
C ASP A 564 -25.77 0.15 -18.75
N ASP A 565 -24.54 0.63 -18.95
CA ASP A 565 -23.55 -0.07 -19.77
C ASP A 565 -23.17 -1.43 -19.13
N PRO A 566 -23.29 -2.55 -19.87
CA PRO A 566 -22.98 -3.89 -19.34
C PRO A 566 -21.51 -4.04 -18.91
N ILE A 567 -20.58 -3.19 -19.37
CA ILE A 567 -19.18 -3.21 -18.93
C ILE A 567 -19.06 -3.03 -17.43
N ARG A 568 -19.99 -2.28 -16.80
CA ARG A 568 -20.02 -2.06 -15.35
C ARG A 568 -20.15 -3.38 -14.56
N LYS A 569 -20.71 -4.45 -15.16
CA LYS A 569 -20.79 -5.77 -14.52
C LYS A 569 -19.43 -6.46 -14.37
N ARG A 570 -18.44 -6.08 -15.18
CA ARG A 570 -17.06 -6.57 -15.09
C ARG A 570 -16.27 -5.86 -14.01
N ILE A 571 -16.74 -4.71 -13.55
CA ILE A 571 -16.06 -3.91 -12.53
C ILE A 571 -16.39 -4.51 -11.17
N TRP A 572 -15.38 -5.08 -10.52
CA TRP A 572 -15.49 -5.56 -9.16
C TRP A 572 -15.68 -4.42 -8.18
N GLY A 573 -14.90 -3.36 -8.37
CA GLY A 573 -14.93 -2.18 -7.54
C GLY A 573 -13.59 -1.45 -7.58
N ILE A 574 -13.22 -0.86 -6.44
CA ILE A 574 -12.10 0.07 -6.33
C ILE A 574 -11.14 -0.43 -5.26
N GLN A 575 -9.84 -0.21 -5.49
CA GLN A 575 -8.81 -0.33 -4.49
C GLN A 575 -8.05 0.99 -4.33
N THR A 576 -7.61 1.28 -3.11
CA THR A 576 -6.57 2.26 -2.82
C THR A 576 -5.32 1.54 -2.33
N ALA A 577 -4.14 2.08 -2.58
CA ALA A 577 -2.88 1.42 -2.25
C ALA A 577 -1.96 2.36 -1.47
N LEU A 578 -1.22 1.81 -0.53
CA LEU A 578 -0.08 2.47 0.08
C LEU A 578 1.18 1.66 -0.24
N TRP A 579 1.98 2.19 -1.16
CA TRP A 579 3.36 1.76 -1.38
C TRP A 579 4.28 2.37 -0.34
N CYS A 580 5.33 1.64 0.07
CA CYS A 580 6.04 1.93 1.30
C CYS A 580 7.54 2.22 1.10
N GLU A 581 7.99 2.67 -0.07
CA GLU A 581 9.39 3.05 -0.34
C GLU A 581 9.93 4.04 0.71
N ILE A 582 9.15 5.04 1.10
CA ILE A 582 9.54 6.06 2.09
C ILE A 582 8.63 6.09 3.34
N ILE A 583 8.00 4.96 3.66
CA ILE A 583 7.04 4.81 4.76
C ILE A 583 7.44 3.64 5.66
N ASN A 584 8.22 3.92 6.70
CA ASN A 584 8.82 2.90 7.55
C ASN A 584 8.31 2.88 9.01
N ASN A 585 7.30 3.70 9.33
CA ASN A 585 6.79 3.82 10.70
C ASN A 585 5.28 4.17 10.75
N PRO A 586 4.59 3.87 11.87
CA PRO A 586 3.14 4.10 12.01
C PRO A 586 2.71 5.55 11.82
N SER A 587 3.53 6.49 12.29
CA SER A 587 3.18 7.91 12.26
C SER A 587 3.15 8.45 10.83
N ARG A 588 4.13 8.06 10.00
CA ARG A 588 4.13 8.37 8.55
C ARG A 588 3.02 7.62 7.83
N MET A 589 2.79 6.35 8.15
CA MET A 589 1.70 5.56 7.56
C MET A 589 0.33 6.24 7.78
N ASP A 590 0.02 6.60 9.03
CA ASP A 590 -1.22 7.30 9.37
C ASP A 590 -1.37 8.61 8.61
N TYR A 591 -0.28 9.38 8.51
CA TYR A 591 -0.28 10.66 7.82
C TYR A 591 -0.60 10.51 6.34
N MET A 592 -0.03 9.50 5.66
CA MET A 592 -0.22 9.25 4.23
C MET A 592 -1.60 8.66 3.93
N ILE A 593 -2.11 7.78 4.80
CA ILE A 593 -3.42 7.13 4.65
C ILE A 593 -4.56 8.11 4.92
N PHE A 594 -4.48 8.86 6.03
CA PHE A 594 -5.59 9.68 6.51
C PHE A 594 -5.35 11.17 6.25
N PRO A 595 -6.34 11.89 5.69
CA PRO A 595 -7.75 11.49 5.59
C PRO A 595 -8.20 10.93 4.23
N ARG A 596 -7.32 10.82 3.23
CA ARG A 596 -7.73 10.41 1.86
C ARG A 596 -8.40 9.04 1.80
N LEU A 597 -8.06 8.12 2.70
CA LEU A 597 -8.74 6.83 2.81
C LEU A 597 -10.26 6.97 3.00
N THR A 598 -10.75 8.00 3.70
CA THR A 598 -12.19 8.18 3.93
C THR A 598 -12.91 8.69 2.67
N ALA A 599 -12.23 9.49 1.84
CA ALA A 599 -12.70 9.85 0.51
C ALA A 599 -12.76 8.63 -0.42
N MET A 600 -11.75 7.75 -0.37
CA MET A 600 -11.76 6.48 -1.11
C MET A 600 -12.89 5.55 -0.66
N ALA A 601 -13.16 5.47 0.64
CA ALA A 601 -14.28 4.72 1.18
C ALA A 601 -15.63 5.23 0.65
N GLU A 602 -15.78 6.56 0.56
CA GLU A 602 -16.98 7.19 0.02
C GLU A 602 -17.16 6.92 -1.47
N ALA A 603 -16.09 6.95 -2.27
CA ALA A 603 -16.14 6.54 -3.67
C ALA A 603 -16.52 5.07 -3.86
N CYS A 604 -16.08 4.20 -2.94
CA CYS A 604 -16.39 2.77 -2.91
C CYS A 604 -17.84 2.45 -2.50
N TRP A 605 -18.44 3.28 -1.64
CA TRP A 605 -19.69 2.97 -0.95
C TRP A 605 -20.87 3.80 -1.42
N THR A 606 -20.71 5.12 -1.47
CA THR A 606 -21.80 6.08 -1.66
C THR A 606 -22.07 6.27 -3.15
N GLU A 607 -23.35 6.24 -3.52
CA GLU A 607 -23.79 6.54 -4.88
C GLU A 607 -23.41 7.97 -5.26
N LYS A 608 -23.02 8.18 -6.52
CA LYS A 608 -22.55 9.47 -7.04
C LYS A 608 -23.48 10.65 -6.67
N GLN A 609 -24.79 10.44 -6.72
CA GLN A 609 -25.79 11.47 -6.45
C GLN A 609 -25.84 11.96 -4.99
N HIS A 610 -25.21 11.23 -4.06
CA HIS A 610 -25.13 11.57 -2.64
C HIS A 610 -23.73 12.03 -2.21
N ARG A 611 -22.81 12.20 -3.16
CA ARG A 611 -21.45 12.68 -2.93
C ARG A 611 -21.38 14.17 -3.24
N ASP A 612 -21.06 14.97 -2.23
CA ASP A 612 -20.82 16.40 -2.33
C ASP A 612 -19.61 16.79 -1.48
N TRP A 613 -18.71 17.57 -2.05
CA TRP A 613 -17.43 17.94 -1.41
C TRP A 613 -17.64 18.76 -0.13
N THR A 614 -18.61 19.66 -0.12
CA THR A 614 -18.89 20.53 1.03
C THR A 614 -19.49 19.71 2.19
N ASP A 615 -20.46 18.84 1.89
CA ASP A 615 -21.04 17.88 2.84
C ASP A 615 -19.95 16.94 3.39
N TYR A 616 -19.10 16.39 2.54
CA TYR A 616 -17.97 15.54 2.94
C TYR A 616 -17.02 16.24 3.89
N LEU A 617 -16.58 17.46 3.58
CA LEU A 617 -15.68 18.21 4.46
C LEU A 617 -16.29 18.44 5.84
N SER A 618 -17.61 18.70 5.91
CA SER A 618 -18.28 18.93 7.18
C SER A 618 -18.37 17.65 8.04
N ARG A 619 -18.59 16.50 7.40
CA ARG A 619 -18.56 15.18 8.05
C ARG A 619 -17.16 14.80 8.48
N LEU A 620 -16.16 15.02 7.63
CA LEU A 620 -14.76 14.84 7.97
C LEU A 620 -14.37 15.68 9.19
N LYS A 621 -14.76 16.96 9.23
CA LYS A 621 -14.49 17.86 10.35
C LYS A 621 -15.01 17.30 11.68
N GLY A 622 -16.24 16.78 11.68
CA GLY A 622 -16.83 16.15 12.87
C GLY A 622 -16.29 14.77 13.20
N HIS A 623 -15.63 14.10 12.24
CA HIS A 623 -15.03 12.78 12.44
C HIS A 623 -13.61 12.84 13.01
N LEU A 624 -12.87 13.93 12.75
CA LEU A 624 -11.49 14.08 13.24
C LEU A 624 -11.31 13.81 14.75
N PRO A 625 -12.20 14.23 15.66
CA PRO A 625 -12.07 13.90 17.09
C PRO A 625 -12.05 12.40 17.38
N LEU A 626 -12.76 11.58 16.58
CA LEU A 626 -12.75 10.12 16.72
C LEU A 626 -11.43 9.51 16.24
N LEU A 627 -10.76 10.12 15.26
CA LEU A 627 -9.39 9.76 14.89
C LEU A 627 -8.38 10.18 15.98
N ASP A 628 -8.57 11.36 16.58
CA ASP A 628 -7.74 11.86 17.67
C ASP A 628 -7.80 10.92 18.89
N LEU A 629 -9.00 10.47 19.28
CA LEU A 629 -9.20 9.50 20.39
C LEU A 629 -8.49 8.16 20.15
N GLN A 630 -8.33 7.77 18.88
CA GLN A 630 -7.64 6.53 18.50
C GLN A 630 -6.14 6.72 18.30
N GLY A 631 -5.62 7.94 18.47
CA GLY A 631 -4.21 8.26 18.23
C GLY A 631 -3.80 8.05 16.78
N VAL A 632 -4.67 8.35 15.82
CA VAL A 632 -4.34 8.31 14.39
C VAL A 632 -3.68 9.62 13.98
N ASN A 633 -2.43 9.58 13.52
CA ASN A 633 -1.70 10.78 13.10
C ASN A 633 -2.05 11.23 11.67
N TYR A 634 -3.31 11.58 11.42
CA TYR A 634 -3.76 12.02 10.10
C TYR A 634 -3.18 13.39 9.69
N ARG A 635 -3.05 13.64 8.38
CA ARG A 635 -2.75 14.99 7.86
C ARG A 635 -3.91 15.93 8.16
N LYS A 636 -3.66 17.00 8.91
CA LYS A 636 -4.70 17.95 9.34
C LYS A 636 -5.20 18.81 8.17
N PRO A 637 -6.49 18.72 7.76
CA PRO A 637 -7.00 19.47 6.60
C PRO A 637 -7.10 20.99 6.80
N TRP A 638 -7.19 21.46 8.05
CA TRP A 638 -7.41 22.87 8.41
C TRP A 638 -6.31 23.43 9.31
N LYS A 639 -5.04 23.11 9.02
CA LYS A 639 -3.89 23.62 9.78
C LYS A 639 -3.19 24.74 9.04
#